data_AF-A0A832UH14-F1
#
_entry.id   AF-A0A832UH14-F1
#
_cell.length_a   1.000
_cell.length_b   1.000
_cell.length_c   1.000
_cell.angle_alpha   90.00
_cell.angle_beta   90.00
_cell.angle_gamma   90.00
#
_symmetry.space_group_name_H-M   'P 1'
#
loop_
_entity.id
_entity.type
_entity.pdbx_description
1 polymer ?
#
loop_
_entity_poly.entity_id
_entity_poly.type
_entity_poly.pdbx_seq_one_letter_code
_entity_poly.pdbx_strand_id
1 'polypeptide(L)'
;AGEARQSIDLMWGASLTRFISLAARRGGQNILSVGRVQSPTLSMIVDREKEIEAFVPEKYWQLSLMTEKRGEAIEARHTNGRFHEKAAAETARDRSKEPLVVTDVKFGTKQDRAPSPFDTTTYIVAAARLGFSAANAMRIAEDLYMNGFISYPRTDNTVYPPSLDLTGILNTLKNSPFKKDVDWVLANRRAVPTRGKKSSTDHPPIHPTGGATKELLGDDAFRIYELVLRRFLATLSPDAQWKTLKILFDAGGEEYTTTGGQLVEAGWHTVYPFSEARETLLPAFETGEKLPIKNVMLDEKETQPPARYTQSKLIQRMEELGLGTKSTRHEVIAKLVSRKYVEGTPLRPTLVGRVVIDSLEAHADTITKPDMTATLESHMQQIKESKRTREDVTRESREMLHKAFDQLEKNEQVIGDDIRNRTAEEMNLGKCPVCGGMLAIKHMRGNSQFIGCSHYPDCSFNIGLPMAQWGFAIRTDEVCDKHGLNFVRLVRKGARPWDIGCPLCHHINSNKESLAEIPGMTPAMIEAVQKRHIYSVAELARSTPDQLAKRLEIKKDAAETIISGAVTVLEKLRRRTECRKFMRDRLIPRKGRSYAKIQAALKEAGVMELADLARADAAVLKNAGIGEQEAGQLLSDAKVVYNSQILKEIGIPAVSLKKYINAGVITPDAFCAHTPGALSDLTGMSLSTVQRHVERVCTYLNKPVPKKVPKLAIERGKKQLLAVKGLSEPMLEKLFRADITDAESLRIADKKVVAEKSGIPEEKIAGFQKILQKKKDTAVIQI
;
A
#
# COMPACT_ATOMS: atom_id res chain seq x y z
N ALA A 1 -30.75 0.78 -12.40
CA ALA A 1 -30.26 1.38 -11.12
C ALA A 1 -28.74 1.29 -10.98
N GLY A 2 -28.13 0.09 -11.05
CA GLY A 2 -26.68 -0.08 -10.91
C GLY A 2 -25.84 0.74 -11.91
N GLU A 3 -26.19 0.68 -13.19
CA GLU A 3 -25.53 1.49 -14.24
C GLU A 3 -25.68 3.00 -14.02
N ALA A 4 -26.88 3.46 -13.62
CA ALA A 4 -27.10 4.86 -13.27
C ALA A 4 -26.12 5.31 -12.17
N ARG A 5 -25.96 4.49 -11.12
CA ARG A 5 -25.00 4.76 -10.04
C ARG A 5 -23.58 4.87 -10.56
N GLN A 6 -23.14 3.94 -11.41
CA GLN A 6 -21.78 3.97 -11.97
C GLN A 6 -21.52 5.24 -12.77
N SER A 7 -22.45 5.63 -13.64
CA SER A 7 -22.34 6.87 -14.44
C SER A 7 -22.31 8.11 -13.54
N ILE A 8 -23.22 8.20 -12.56
CA ILE A 8 -23.30 9.32 -11.62
C ILE A 8 -22.03 9.40 -10.77
N ASP A 9 -21.60 8.30 -10.15
CA ASP A 9 -20.39 8.27 -9.31
C ASP A 9 -19.14 8.65 -10.11
N LEU A 10 -19.02 8.21 -11.37
CA LEU A 10 -17.92 8.57 -12.25
C LEU A 10 -17.93 10.06 -12.59
N MET A 11 -19.08 10.61 -13.00
CA MET A 11 -19.21 12.03 -13.37
C MET A 11 -18.89 12.94 -12.17
N TRP A 12 -19.54 12.70 -11.03
CA TRP A 12 -19.32 13.49 -9.82
C TRP A 12 -17.90 13.34 -9.31
N GLY A 13 -17.43 12.10 -9.16
CA GLY A 13 -16.12 11.80 -8.59
C GLY A 13 -14.97 12.34 -9.46
N ALA A 14 -15.00 12.10 -10.78
CA ALA A 14 -13.95 12.53 -11.68
C ALA A 14 -13.91 14.05 -11.83
N SER A 15 -15.07 14.70 -12.01
CA SER A 15 -15.13 16.15 -12.20
C SER A 15 -14.69 16.90 -10.94
N LEU A 16 -15.26 16.58 -9.77
CA LEU A 16 -14.92 17.27 -8.53
C LEU A 16 -13.47 17.02 -8.08
N THR A 17 -13.00 15.78 -8.20
CA THR A 17 -11.60 15.45 -7.88
C THR A 17 -10.62 16.21 -8.76
N ARG A 18 -10.90 16.31 -10.08
CA ARG A 18 -10.05 17.06 -11.01
C ARG A 18 -10.07 18.54 -10.68
N PHE A 19 -11.25 19.13 -10.50
CA PHE A 19 -11.39 20.54 -10.18
C PHE A 19 -10.58 20.92 -8.93
N ILE A 20 -10.84 20.26 -7.79
CA ILE A 20 -10.17 20.59 -6.52
C ILE A 20 -8.67 20.32 -6.57
N SER A 21 -8.25 19.24 -7.23
CA SER A 21 -6.81 18.94 -7.35
C SER A 21 -6.09 19.97 -8.24
N LEU A 22 -6.70 20.40 -9.35
CA LEU A 22 -6.13 21.42 -10.24
C LEU A 22 -6.10 22.79 -9.55
N ALA A 23 -7.21 23.19 -8.93
CA ALA A 23 -7.32 24.42 -8.16
C ALA A 23 -6.24 24.48 -7.08
N ALA A 24 -6.02 23.39 -6.33
CA ALA A 24 -4.99 23.28 -5.29
C ALA A 24 -3.56 23.01 -5.83
N ARG A 25 -3.37 22.90 -7.16
CA ARG A 25 -2.09 22.53 -7.82
C ARG A 25 -1.49 21.22 -7.30
N ARG A 26 -2.35 20.26 -6.95
CA ARG A 26 -1.98 18.93 -6.48
C ARG A 26 -2.10 17.92 -7.61
N GLY A 27 -1.10 17.05 -7.76
CA GLY A 27 -1.05 16.06 -8.82
C GLY A 27 -0.27 14.80 -8.45
N GLY A 28 -0.24 13.82 -9.36
CA GLY A 28 0.42 12.55 -9.12
C GLY A 28 -0.26 11.77 -7.99
N GLN A 29 0.48 11.43 -6.93
CA GLN A 29 -0.06 10.70 -5.77
C GLN A 29 -0.74 11.60 -4.73
N ASN A 30 -0.65 12.93 -4.87
CA ASN A 30 -1.20 13.90 -3.91
C ASN A 30 -2.61 14.42 -4.30
N ILE A 31 -3.34 13.69 -5.14
CA ILE A 31 -4.69 14.07 -5.63
C ILE A 31 -5.67 14.18 -4.45
N LEU A 32 -6.45 15.25 -4.44
CA LEU A 32 -7.56 15.47 -3.51
C LEU A 32 -8.83 14.85 -4.07
N SER A 33 -9.14 13.63 -3.62
CA SER A 33 -10.39 12.96 -4.03
C SER A 33 -11.60 13.63 -3.39
N VAL A 34 -12.63 13.89 -4.19
CA VAL A 34 -13.91 14.45 -3.76
C VAL A 34 -15.02 13.62 -4.41
N GLY A 35 -16.14 13.41 -3.71
CA GLY A 35 -17.24 12.63 -4.27
C GLY A 35 -18.51 12.72 -3.43
N ARG A 36 -19.66 12.49 -4.07
CA ARG A 36 -20.98 12.78 -3.48
C ARG A 36 -21.25 12.12 -2.11
N VAL A 37 -20.77 10.90 -1.87
CA VAL A 37 -20.93 10.25 -0.55
C VAL A 37 -19.73 10.56 0.35
N GLN A 38 -18.55 10.69 -0.23
CA GLN A 38 -17.30 10.88 0.49
C GLN A 38 -17.24 12.24 1.19
N SER A 39 -17.61 13.30 0.49
CA SER A 39 -17.58 14.68 1.00
C SER A 39 -18.51 14.90 2.19
N PRO A 40 -19.82 14.55 2.15
CA PRO A 40 -20.70 14.71 3.31
C PRO A 40 -20.33 13.79 4.48
N THR A 41 -19.75 12.62 4.18
CA THR A 41 -19.22 11.75 5.25
C THR A 41 -18.03 12.40 5.97
N LEU A 42 -17.15 13.08 5.22
CA LEU A 42 -16.04 13.81 5.80
C LEU A 42 -16.51 15.07 6.55
N SER A 43 -17.51 15.81 6.03
CA SER A 43 -18.13 16.93 6.76
C SER A 43 -18.60 16.51 8.14
N MET A 44 -19.37 15.42 8.26
CA MET A 44 -19.84 14.97 9.58
C MET A 44 -18.70 14.73 10.59
N ILE A 45 -17.54 14.28 10.12
CA ILE A 45 -16.37 14.06 10.98
C ILE A 45 -15.72 15.40 11.36
N VAL A 46 -15.63 16.32 10.41
CA VAL A 46 -15.10 17.68 10.61
C VAL A 46 -16.00 18.47 11.56
N ASP A 47 -17.31 18.43 11.36
CA ASP A 47 -18.31 19.09 12.21
C ASP A 47 -18.25 18.56 13.64
N ARG A 48 -18.14 17.23 13.82
CA ARG A 48 -17.94 16.65 15.15
C ARG A 48 -16.65 17.14 15.80
N GLU A 49 -15.56 17.31 15.05
CA GLU A 49 -14.32 17.85 15.62
C GLU A 49 -14.49 19.33 16.01
N LYS A 50 -15.16 20.13 15.18
CA LYS A 50 -15.52 21.53 15.49
C LYS A 50 -16.41 21.62 16.74
N GLU A 51 -17.42 20.75 16.87
CA GLU A 51 -18.28 20.66 18.05
C GLU A 51 -17.47 20.36 19.33
N ILE A 52 -16.46 19.47 19.23
CA ILE A 52 -15.57 19.14 20.35
C ILE A 52 -14.66 20.32 20.70
N GLU A 53 -14.07 20.97 19.69
CA GLU A 53 -13.18 22.13 19.86
C GLU A 53 -13.92 23.34 20.47
N ALA A 54 -15.19 23.55 20.09
CA ALA A 54 -16.03 24.65 20.58
C ALA A 54 -16.73 24.33 21.91
N PHE A 55 -16.67 23.10 22.40
CA PHE A 55 -17.37 22.69 23.61
C PHE A 55 -16.74 23.31 24.86
N VAL A 56 -17.56 24.03 25.62
CA VAL A 56 -17.18 24.57 26.94
C VAL A 56 -17.79 23.67 28.02
N PRO A 57 -16.97 22.98 28.82
CA PRO A 57 -17.48 22.16 29.92
C PRO A 57 -18.23 23.00 30.95
N GLU A 58 -19.40 22.52 31.33
CA GLU A 58 -20.23 23.08 32.38
C GLU A 58 -20.14 22.20 33.62
N LYS A 59 -19.90 22.84 34.77
CA LYS A 59 -19.91 22.16 36.05
C LYS A 59 -21.34 21.78 36.44
N TYR A 60 -21.47 20.58 36.98
CA TYR A 60 -22.68 20.12 37.63
C TYR A 60 -22.30 19.29 38.84
N TRP A 61 -23.19 19.22 39.82
CA TRP A 61 -23.00 18.44 41.02
C TRP A 61 -23.97 17.28 41.05
N GLN A 62 -23.50 16.13 41.50
CA GLN A 62 -24.34 14.96 41.76
C GLN A 62 -24.22 14.59 43.22
N LEU A 63 -25.38 14.49 43.86
CA LEU A 63 -25.50 14.09 45.25
C LEU A 63 -25.82 12.60 45.31
N SER A 64 -25.00 11.85 46.02
CA SER A 64 -25.27 10.45 46.39
C SER A 64 -25.05 10.24 47.87
N LEU A 65 -25.64 9.18 48.38
CA LEU A 65 -25.66 8.83 49.79
C LEU A 65 -25.27 7.35 49.91
N MET A 66 -24.29 7.07 50.76
CA MET A 66 -23.89 5.72 51.12
C MET A 66 -24.62 5.30 52.39
N THR A 67 -25.35 4.21 52.30
CA THR A 67 -26.00 3.55 53.43
C THR A 67 -25.51 2.10 53.51
N GLU A 68 -25.87 1.40 54.58
CA GLU A 68 -25.51 0.00 54.77
C GLU A 68 -26.71 -0.75 55.31
N LYS A 69 -26.94 -1.95 54.79
CA LYS A 69 -27.93 -2.87 55.30
C LYS A 69 -27.38 -4.28 55.34
N ARG A 70 -27.42 -4.91 56.52
CA ARG A 70 -26.90 -6.27 56.77
C ARG A 70 -25.44 -6.45 56.30
N GLY A 71 -24.60 -5.43 56.47
CA GLY A 71 -23.20 -5.45 56.04
C GLY A 71 -22.98 -5.16 54.55
N GLU A 72 -24.03 -4.98 53.75
CA GLU A 72 -23.93 -4.61 52.34
C GLU A 72 -23.98 -3.09 52.18
N ALA A 73 -22.96 -2.53 51.54
CA ALA A 73 -22.90 -1.11 51.21
C ALA A 73 -23.80 -0.79 50.00
N ILE A 74 -24.61 0.26 50.12
CA ILE A 74 -25.61 0.63 49.11
C ILE A 74 -25.46 2.11 48.80
N GLU A 75 -25.29 2.41 47.52
CA GLU A 75 -25.32 3.78 47.01
C GLU A 75 -26.76 4.14 46.60
N ALA A 76 -27.28 5.23 47.15
CA ALA A 76 -28.53 5.85 46.75
C ALA A 76 -28.24 7.21 46.10
N ARG A 77 -28.83 7.47 44.93
CA ARG A 77 -28.63 8.73 44.18
C ARG A 77 -29.80 9.66 44.41
N HIS A 78 -29.53 10.95 44.55
CA HIS A 78 -30.56 11.96 44.71
C HIS A 78 -31.50 12.00 43.49
N THR A 79 -32.81 12.12 43.69
CA THR A 79 -33.81 12.04 42.61
C THR A 79 -33.75 13.22 41.64
N ASN A 80 -33.29 14.39 42.08
CA ASN A 80 -33.05 15.56 41.23
C ASN A 80 -32.00 15.32 40.11
N GLY A 81 -31.15 14.28 40.25
CA GLY A 81 -30.15 13.94 39.23
C GLY A 81 -28.94 14.87 39.21
N ARG A 82 -28.97 15.93 38.38
CA ARG A 82 -27.85 16.88 38.23
C ARG A 82 -28.25 18.25 38.77
N PHE A 83 -27.46 18.78 39.69
CA PHE A 83 -27.58 20.16 40.14
C PHE A 83 -26.65 21.04 39.28
N HIS A 84 -27.18 22.15 38.75
CA HIS A 84 -26.40 23.11 37.96
C HIS A 84 -25.91 24.32 38.77
N GLU A 85 -26.35 24.45 40.02
CA GLU A 85 -25.86 25.46 40.97
C GLU A 85 -25.26 24.79 42.21
N LYS A 86 -24.04 25.17 42.55
CA LYS A 86 -23.31 24.61 43.70
C LYS A 86 -24.06 24.82 45.02
N ALA A 87 -24.57 26.03 45.24
CA ALA A 87 -25.27 26.38 46.48
C ALA A 87 -26.54 25.55 46.70
N ALA A 88 -27.29 25.26 45.62
CA ALA A 88 -28.46 24.39 45.69
C ALA A 88 -28.07 22.94 46.05
N ALA A 89 -26.97 22.44 45.48
CA ALA A 89 -26.48 21.10 45.75
C ALA A 89 -25.91 20.96 47.18
N GLU A 90 -25.21 21.98 47.68
CA GLU A 90 -24.73 22.07 49.06
C GLU A 90 -25.90 22.16 50.05
N THR A 91 -26.94 22.94 49.72
CA THR A 91 -28.15 23.02 50.54
C THR A 91 -28.86 21.68 50.64
N ALA A 92 -29.03 20.95 49.53
CA ALA A 92 -29.61 19.61 49.52
C ALA A 92 -28.76 18.64 50.36
N ARG A 93 -27.43 18.64 50.17
CA ARG A 93 -26.50 17.84 50.99
C ARG A 93 -26.66 18.13 52.49
N ASP A 94 -26.74 19.40 52.87
CA ASP A 94 -26.79 19.81 54.28
C ASP A 94 -28.15 19.47 54.93
N ARG A 95 -29.23 19.42 54.14
CA ARG A 95 -30.56 18.95 54.56
C ARG A 95 -30.67 17.43 54.67
N SER A 96 -29.77 16.68 54.02
CA SER A 96 -29.73 15.22 54.13
C SER A 96 -29.31 14.80 55.53
N LYS A 97 -30.28 14.53 56.40
CA LYS A 97 -30.07 14.17 57.82
C LYS A 97 -30.54 12.75 58.11
N GLU A 98 -29.91 12.13 59.10
CA GLU A 98 -30.35 10.83 59.61
C GLU A 98 -31.70 10.92 60.34
N PRO A 99 -32.49 9.83 60.33
CA PRO A 99 -32.25 8.57 59.62
C PRO A 99 -32.62 8.64 58.13
N LEU A 100 -31.99 7.80 57.30
CA LEU A 100 -32.49 7.54 55.94
C LEU A 100 -33.72 6.63 56.04
N VAL A 101 -34.90 7.12 55.66
CA VAL A 101 -36.17 6.39 55.76
C VAL A 101 -36.55 5.83 54.41
N VAL A 102 -36.87 4.54 54.33
CA VAL A 102 -37.46 3.94 53.12
C VAL A 102 -38.89 4.47 52.96
N THR A 103 -39.14 5.20 51.89
CA THR A 103 -40.47 5.77 51.60
C THR A 103 -41.32 4.86 50.73
N ASP A 104 -40.69 4.11 49.82
CA ASP A 104 -41.39 3.20 48.93
C ASP A 104 -40.48 2.10 48.37
N VAL A 105 -41.05 0.92 48.10
CA VAL A 105 -40.36 -0.23 47.53
C VAL A 105 -41.16 -0.76 46.34
N LYS A 106 -40.65 -0.50 45.13
CA LYS A 106 -41.32 -0.88 43.88
C LYS A 106 -40.67 -2.11 43.26
N PHE A 107 -41.44 -3.18 43.16
CA PHE A 107 -41.09 -4.36 42.39
C PHE A 107 -41.60 -4.21 40.96
N GLY A 108 -40.79 -4.65 40.01
CA GLY A 108 -41.15 -4.71 38.61
C GLY A 108 -40.52 -5.91 37.93
N THR A 109 -40.98 -6.16 36.70
CA THR A 109 -40.33 -7.10 35.79
C THR A 109 -39.95 -6.37 34.52
N LYS A 110 -38.80 -6.71 33.96
CA LYS A 110 -38.34 -6.21 32.67
C LYS A 110 -38.10 -7.38 31.75
N GLN A 111 -38.82 -7.40 30.64
CA GLN A 111 -38.53 -8.31 29.54
C GLN A 111 -37.39 -7.73 28.71
N ASP A 112 -36.25 -8.43 28.70
CA ASP A 112 -35.10 -8.11 27.87
C ASP A 112 -35.18 -8.92 26.57
N ARG A 113 -35.78 -8.28 25.57
CA ARG A 113 -36.12 -8.91 24.28
C ARG A 113 -34.87 -9.40 23.57
N ALA A 114 -34.96 -10.61 23.02
CA ALA A 114 -33.91 -11.15 22.17
C ALA A 114 -33.64 -10.23 20.97
N PRO A 115 -32.38 -10.14 20.50
CA PRO A 115 -31.98 -9.21 19.47
C PRO A 115 -32.57 -9.59 18.11
N SER A 116 -32.81 -8.59 17.25
CA SER A 116 -33.24 -8.84 15.87
C SER A 116 -32.14 -9.53 15.03
N PRO A 117 -32.51 -10.19 13.92
CA PRO A 117 -31.57 -10.71 12.94
C PRO A 117 -30.63 -9.62 12.44
N PHE A 118 -29.42 -10.00 12.03
CA PHE A 118 -28.47 -9.06 11.48
C PHE A 118 -28.90 -8.58 10.09
N ASP A 119 -28.94 -7.26 9.93
CA ASP A 119 -28.69 -6.60 8.66
C ASP A 119 -27.20 -6.22 8.56
N THR A 120 -26.80 -5.61 7.44
CA THR A 120 -25.40 -5.20 7.21
C THR A 120 -24.89 -4.24 8.28
N THR A 121 -25.70 -3.26 8.66
CA THR A 121 -25.28 -2.21 9.61
C THR A 121 -25.10 -2.78 11.01
N THR A 122 -26.10 -3.51 11.51
CA THR A 122 -26.06 -4.12 12.85
C THR A 122 -24.98 -5.19 12.95
N TYR A 123 -24.70 -5.92 11.87
CA TYR A 123 -23.55 -6.82 11.77
C TYR A 123 -22.22 -6.06 11.94
N ILE A 124 -21.99 -4.99 11.15
CA ILE A 124 -20.76 -4.19 11.24
C ILE A 124 -20.59 -3.59 12.65
N VAL A 125 -21.68 -3.10 13.26
CA VAL A 125 -21.67 -2.55 14.63
C VAL A 125 -21.25 -3.62 15.64
N ALA A 126 -21.77 -4.83 15.52
CA ALA A 126 -21.41 -5.93 16.42
C ALA A 126 -19.97 -6.43 16.18
N ALA A 127 -19.54 -6.55 14.92
CA ALA A 127 -18.18 -6.94 14.57
C ALA A 127 -17.12 -5.93 15.08
N ALA A 128 -17.46 -4.64 15.13
CA ALA A 128 -16.56 -3.63 15.69
C ALA A 128 -16.27 -3.83 17.18
N ARG A 129 -17.23 -4.38 17.96
CA ARG A 129 -17.00 -4.74 19.37
C ARG A 129 -15.98 -5.87 19.52
N LEU A 130 -15.77 -6.67 18.47
CA LEU A 130 -14.74 -7.70 18.41
C LEU A 130 -13.39 -7.18 17.89
N GLY A 131 -13.29 -5.87 17.56
CA GLY A 131 -12.07 -5.23 17.08
C GLY A 131 -11.91 -5.19 15.55
N PHE A 132 -12.94 -5.57 14.78
CA PHE A 132 -12.88 -5.52 13.31
C PHE A 132 -13.28 -4.13 12.78
N SER A 133 -12.50 -3.60 11.83
CA SER A 133 -12.95 -2.45 11.05
C SER A 133 -14.11 -2.83 10.13
N ALA A 134 -14.95 -1.87 9.75
CA ALA A 134 -16.12 -2.13 8.93
C ALA A 134 -15.76 -2.82 7.59
N ALA A 135 -14.68 -2.36 6.95
CA ALA A 135 -14.21 -2.95 5.69
C ALA A 135 -13.64 -4.37 5.88
N ASN A 136 -12.95 -4.66 6.98
CA ASN A 136 -12.42 -6.00 7.22
C ASN A 136 -13.55 -6.98 7.59
N ALA A 137 -14.51 -6.55 8.42
CA ALA A 137 -15.69 -7.35 8.74
C ALA A 137 -16.47 -7.73 7.48
N MET A 138 -16.78 -6.77 6.61
CA MET A 138 -17.49 -7.04 5.35
C MET A 138 -16.71 -7.95 4.40
N ARG A 139 -15.38 -7.79 4.31
CA ARG A 139 -14.55 -8.70 3.51
C ARG A 139 -14.62 -10.14 4.03
N ILE A 140 -14.47 -10.33 5.35
CA ILE A 140 -14.55 -11.65 5.97
C ILE A 140 -15.94 -12.26 5.79
N ALA A 141 -17.01 -11.47 5.95
CA ALA A 141 -18.36 -11.93 5.73
C ALA A 141 -18.60 -12.36 4.27
N GLU A 142 -18.08 -11.60 3.30
CA GLU A 142 -18.14 -11.96 1.88
C GLU A 142 -17.40 -13.28 1.62
N ASP A 143 -16.20 -13.45 2.20
CA ASP A 143 -15.43 -14.70 2.11
C ASP A 143 -16.21 -15.88 2.70
N LEU A 144 -16.84 -15.71 3.87
CA LEU A 144 -17.68 -16.74 4.50
C LEU A 144 -18.91 -17.09 3.65
N TYR A 145 -19.55 -16.09 3.01
CA TYR A 145 -20.67 -16.29 2.10
C TYR A 145 -20.26 -17.07 0.86
N MET A 146 -19.14 -16.69 0.21
CA MET A 146 -18.63 -17.36 -0.98
C MET A 146 -18.28 -18.83 -0.72
N ASN A 147 -17.92 -19.17 0.52
CA ASN A 147 -17.64 -20.54 0.94
C ASN A 147 -18.86 -21.26 1.56
N GLY A 148 -20.05 -20.66 1.53
CA GLY A 148 -21.31 -21.31 1.93
C GLY A 148 -21.54 -21.41 3.44
N PHE A 149 -20.82 -20.65 4.26
CA PHE A 149 -20.98 -20.69 5.73
C PHE A 149 -22.04 -19.73 6.26
N ILE A 150 -22.29 -18.62 5.57
CA ILE A 150 -23.32 -17.64 5.92
C ILE A 150 -24.11 -17.20 4.67
N SER A 151 -25.29 -16.61 4.88
CA SER A 151 -26.05 -15.94 3.84
C SER A 151 -25.40 -14.64 3.38
N TYR A 152 -25.89 -14.08 2.27
CA TYR A 152 -25.33 -12.89 1.65
C TYR A 152 -25.27 -11.70 2.64
N PRO A 153 -24.08 -11.11 2.92
CA PRO A 153 -23.91 -10.19 4.04
C PRO A 153 -24.32 -8.74 3.72
N ARG A 154 -24.75 -8.43 2.49
CA ARG A 154 -25.15 -7.08 2.06
C ARG A 154 -26.67 -6.95 1.94
N THR A 155 -27.34 -7.04 3.09
CA THR A 155 -28.79 -6.98 3.23
C THR A 155 -29.24 -5.86 4.19
N ASP A 156 -30.39 -5.26 3.94
CA ASP A 156 -31.09 -4.37 4.90
C ASP A 156 -32.22 -5.12 5.62
N ASN A 157 -32.44 -6.40 5.27
CA ASN A 157 -33.57 -7.17 5.77
C ASN A 157 -33.29 -7.68 7.19
N THR A 158 -34.29 -7.56 8.05
CA THR A 158 -34.26 -7.99 9.45
C THR A 158 -35.39 -8.96 9.78
N VAL A 159 -36.05 -9.52 8.76
CA VAL A 159 -37.15 -10.49 8.86
C VAL A 159 -36.79 -11.74 8.06
N TYR A 160 -36.76 -12.91 8.72
CA TYR A 160 -36.61 -14.17 8.00
C TYR A 160 -37.84 -14.44 7.11
N PRO A 161 -37.66 -14.80 5.83
CA PRO A 161 -38.78 -15.12 4.97
C PRO A 161 -39.43 -16.44 5.41
N PRO A 162 -40.76 -16.61 5.23
CA PRO A 162 -41.45 -17.85 5.61
C PRO A 162 -40.93 -19.11 4.91
N SER A 163 -40.31 -18.96 3.74
CA SER A 163 -39.72 -20.06 2.96
C SER A 163 -38.37 -20.55 3.49
N LEU A 164 -37.77 -19.87 4.48
CA LEU A 164 -36.47 -20.27 5.04
C LEU A 164 -36.65 -21.38 6.09
N ASP A 165 -36.07 -22.55 5.84
CA ASP A 165 -36.11 -23.67 6.80
C ASP A 165 -35.14 -23.46 7.97
N LEU A 166 -35.61 -22.75 8.98
CA LEU A 166 -34.85 -22.47 10.22
C LEU A 166 -34.50 -23.75 11.00
N THR A 167 -35.33 -24.79 10.93
CA THR A 167 -35.08 -26.05 11.62
C THR A 167 -33.98 -26.84 10.92
N GLY A 168 -34.03 -26.90 9.58
CA GLY A 168 -32.97 -27.46 8.75
C GLY A 168 -31.62 -26.79 9.00
N ILE A 169 -31.59 -25.45 9.06
CA ILE A 169 -30.37 -24.71 9.42
C ILE A 169 -29.85 -25.15 10.79
N LEU A 170 -30.68 -25.15 11.84
CA LEU A 170 -30.26 -25.59 13.18
C LEU A 170 -29.67 -27.01 13.16
N ASN A 171 -30.28 -27.94 12.43
CA ASN A 171 -29.76 -29.31 12.29
C ASN A 171 -28.38 -29.35 11.62
N THR A 172 -28.16 -28.55 10.57
CA THR A 172 -26.84 -28.42 9.92
C THR A 172 -25.79 -27.86 10.88
N LEU A 173 -26.15 -26.90 11.74
CA LEU A 173 -25.22 -26.28 12.69
C LEU A 173 -24.77 -27.22 13.83
N LYS A 174 -25.42 -28.37 14.03
CA LYS A 174 -24.95 -29.39 14.97
C LYS A 174 -23.57 -29.94 14.61
N ASN A 175 -23.16 -29.81 13.35
CA ASN A 175 -21.83 -30.18 12.84
C ASN A 175 -20.76 -29.11 13.14
N SER A 176 -20.96 -28.28 14.17
CA SER A 176 -20.03 -27.24 14.61
C SER A 176 -19.70 -27.42 16.10
N PRO A 177 -18.69 -26.71 16.63
CA PRO A 177 -18.41 -26.71 18.07
C PRO A 177 -19.58 -26.22 18.96
N PHE A 178 -20.62 -25.64 18.37
CA PHE A 178 -21.78 -25.06 19.07
C PHE A 178 -22.95 -26.03 19.24
N LYS A 179 -22.74 -27.34 19.05
CA LYS A 179 -23.81 -28.36 19.15
C LYS A 179 -24.67 -28.24 20.41
N LYS A 180 -24.05 -28.01 21.58
CA LYS A 180 -24.78 -27.88 22.87
C LYS A 180 -25.73 -26.68 22.86
N ASP A 181 -25.28 -25.54 22.35
CA ASP A 181 -26.08 -24.31 22.24
C ASP A 181 -27.24 -24.50 21.25
N VAL A 182 -26.98 -25.19 20.13
CA VAL A 182 -28.00 -25.53 19.12
C VAL A 182 -29.08 -26.46 19.70
N ASP A 183 -28.69 -27.49 20.43
CA ASP A 183 -29.62 -28.43 21.07
C ASP A 183 -30.49 -27.70 22.11
N TRP A 184 -29.91 -26.76 22.87
CA TRP A 184 -30.67 -25.92 23.81
C TRP A 184 -31.69 -25.03 23.09
N VAL A 185 -31.30 -24.40 21.98
CA VAL A 185 -32.24 -23.57 21.17
C VAL A 185 -33.36 -24.41 20.58
N LEU A 186 -33.10 -25.64 20.12
CA LEU A 186 -34.14 -26.54 19.61
C LEU A 186 -35.16 -26.89 20.70
N ALA A 187 -34.71 -27.12 21.94
CA ALA A 187 -35.58 -27.45 23.07
C ALA A 187 -36.38 -26.24 23.58
N ASN A 188 -35.82 -25.04 23.49
CA ASN A 188 -36.41 -23.81 24.06
C ASN A 188 -36.87 -22.81 22.99
N ARG A 189 -37.08 -23.27 21.76
CA ARG A 189 -37.29 -22.41 20.60
C ARG A 189 -38.56 -21.57 20.76
N ARG A 190 -38.46 -20.26 20.52
CA ARG A 190 -39.65 -19.40 20.43
C ARG A 190 -40.46 -19.72 19.17
N ALA A 191 -41.78 -19.55 19.23
CA ALA A 191 -42.69 -19.85 18.11
C ALA A 191 -42.39 -19.00 16.85
N VAL A 192 -42.17 -17.69 17.05
CA VAL A 192 -41.88 -16.75 15.95
C VAL A 192 -40.51 -16.10 16.21
N PRO A 193 -39.55 -16.22 15.28
CA PRO A 193 -38.26 -15.54 15.38
C PRO A 193 -38.43 -14.05 15.64
N THR A 194 -37.49 -13.45 16.36
CA THR A 194 -37.43 -12.00 16.46
C THR A 194 -37.30 -11.35 15.08
N ARG A 195 -37.78 -10.11 14.97
CA ARG A 195 -37.75 -9.34 13.72
C ARG A 195 -37.41 -7.89 14.00
N GLY A 196 -36.68 -7.26 13.07
CA GLY A 196 -36.45 -5.82 13.08
C GLY A 196 -37.53 -5.04 12.32
N LYS A 197 -37.24 -3.78 12.03
CA LYS A 197 -38.17 -2.83 11.38
C LYS A 197 -38.23 -2.99 9.86
N LYS A 198 -37.20 -3.56 9.23
CA LYS A 198 -37.02 -3.57 7.78
C LYS A 198 -37.29 -4.96 7.22
N SER A 199 -38.21 -5.02 6.26
CA SER A 199 -38.52 -6.21 5.48
C SER A 199 -38.31 -5.90 4.01
N SER A 200 -37.52 -6.70 3.31
CA SER A 200 -37.30 -6.58 1.86
C SER A 200 -37.38 -7.95 1.20
N THR A 201 -37.66 -7.98 -0.11
CA THR A 201 -37.79 -9.21 -0.88
C THR A 201 -36.48 -9.75 -1.44
N ASP A 202 -35.41 -8.94 -1.47
CA ASP A 202 -34.18 -9.26 -2.20
C ASP A 202 -33.37 -10.38 -1.52
N HIS A 203 -33.05 -10.20 -0.23
CA HIS A 203 -32.20 -11.12 0.53
C HIS A 203 -32.74 -11.33 1.96
N PRO A 204 -32.61 -12.54 2.55
CA PRO A 204 -32.89 -12.74 3.96
C PRO A 204 -31.89 -11.98 4.85
N PRO A 205 -32.13 -11.89 6.16
CA PRO A 205 -31.12 -11.42 7.12
C PRO A 205 -29.84 -12.25 7.08
N ILE A 206 -28.75 -11.72 7.61
CA ILE A 206 -27.47 -12.43 7.73
C ILE A 206 -27.62 -13.56 8.74
N HIS A 207 -27.42 -14.80 8.32
CA HIS A 207 -27.58 -16.02 9.13
C HIS A 207 -26.60 -17.10 8.66
N PRO A 208 -26.26 -18.08 9.52
CA PRO A 208 -25.37 -19.17 9.12
C PRO A 208 -26.11 -20.17 8.21
N THR A 209 -25.41 -20.74 7.25
CA THR A 209 -25.93 -21.74 6.30
C THR A 209 -25.23 -23.09 6.43
N GLY A 210 -24.04 -23.12 7.05
CA GLY A 210 -23.23 -24.32 7.23
C GLY A 210 -22.52 -24.36 8.59
N GLY A 211 -22.20 -25.57 9.06
CA GLY A 211 -21.33 -25.78 10.22
C GLY A 211 -19.86 -25.50 9.86
N ALA A 212 -19.12 -24.85 10.77
CA ALA A 212 -17.70 -24.58 10.58
C ALA A 212 -16.90 -24.77 11.88
N THR A 213 -15.62 -25.07 11.75
CA THR A 213 -14.68 -25.16 12.89
C THR A 213 -13.60 -24.10 12.77
N LYS A 214 -12.90 -23.86 13.89
CA LYS A 214 -11.82 -22.87 13.96
C LYS A 214 -10.63 -23.26 13.08
N GLU A 215 -10.35 -24.55 12.96
CA GLU A 215 -9.28 -25.11 12.13
C GLU A 215 -9.54 -24.88 10.64
N LEU A 216 -10.81 -24.94 10.23
CA LEU A 216 -11.22 -24.74 8.84
C LEU A 216 -11.15 -23.26 8.42
N LEU A 217 -11.56 -22.35 9.29
CA LEU A 217 -11.71 -20.92 8.96
C LEU A 217 -10.51 -20.06 9.37
N GLY A 218 -9.74 -20.48 10.37
CA GLY A 218 -8.77 -19.62 11.06
C GLY A 218 -9.45 -18.63 12.03
N ASP A 219 -8.63 -17.99 12.86
CA ASP A 219 -9.10 -17.22 14.04
C ASP A 219 -10.10 -16.11 13.71
N ASP A 220 -9.75 -15.18 12.82
CA ASP A 220 -10.57 -14.00 12.54
C ASP A 220 -11.90 -14.36 11.85
N ALA A 221 -11.86 -15.27 10.87
CA ALA A 221 -13.06 -15.71 10.18
C ALA A 221 -13.97 -16.53 11.08
N PHE A 222 -13.41 -17.38 11.95
CA PHE A 222 -14.19 -18.13 12.94
C PHE A 222 -14.90 -17.20 13.94
N ARG A 223 -14.24 -16.13 14.41
CA ARG A 223 -14.87 -15.15 15.32
C ARG A 223 -16.06 -14.43 14.68
N ILE A 224 -15.96 -14.08 13.39
CA ILE A 224 -17.07 -13.49 12.64
C ILE A 224 -18.19 -14.51 12.40
N TYR A 225 -17.84 -15.74 12.05
CA TYR A 225 -18.81 -16.82 11.89
C TYR A 225 -19.58 -17.09 13.20
N GLU A 226 -18.88 -17.20 14.33
CA GLU A 226 -19.48 -17.35 15.66
C GLU A 226 -20.42 -16.18 15.99
N LEU A 227 -20.04 -14.94 15.66
CA LEU A 227 -20.89 -13.77 15.87
C LEU A 227 -22.24 -13.90 15.12
N VAL A 228 -22.18 -14.30 13.84
CA VAL A 228 -23.38 -14.49 13.00
C VAL A 228 -24.22 -15.66 13.52
N LEU A 229 -23.59 -16.80 13.82
CA LEU A 229 -24.24 -17.99 14.32
C LEU A 229 -24.95 -17.74 15.65
N ARG A 230 -24.25 -17.15 16.62
CA ARG A 230 -24.83 -16.87 17.92
C ARG A 230 -25.95 -15.85 17.84
N ARG A 231 -25.85 -14.84 16.96
CA ARG A 231 -26.99 -13.92 16.73
C ARG A 231 -28.20 -14.67 16.20
N PHE A 232 -28.02 -15.56 15.23
CA PHE A 232 -29.09 -16.40 14.71
C PHE A 232 -29.73 -17.25 15.82
N LEU A 233 -28.93 -17.94 16.65
CA LEU A 233 -29.43 -18.69 17.81
C LEU A 233 -30.24 -17.81 18.76
N ALA A 234 -29.72 -16.62 19.10
CA ALA A 234 -30.40 -15.65 19.95
C ALA A 234 -31.77 -15.24 19.39
N THR A 235 -31.89 -15.03 18.07
CA THR A 235 -33.15 -14.61 17.44
C THR A 235 -34.26 -15.66 17.52
N LEU A 236 -33.89 -16.93 17.77
CA LEU A 236 -34.78 -18.08 17.93
C LEU A 236 -35.01 -18.44 19.41
N SER A 237 -34.31 -17.77 20.32
CA SER A 237 -34.34 -18.05 21.75
C SER A 237 -35.43 -17.22 22.47
N PRO A 238 -35.86 -17.64 23.67
CA PRO A 238 -36.76 -16.86 24.51
C PRO A 238 -36.16 -15.51 24.91
N ASP A 239 -37.03 -14.56 25.23
CA ASP A 239 -36.60 -13.29 25.83
C ASP A 239 -36.06 -13.57 27.24
N ALA A 240 -35.11 -12.75 27.70
CA ALA A 240 -34.63 -12.83 29.07
C ALA A 240 -35.58 -12.10 30.02
N GLN A 241 -35.72 -12.59 31.25
CA GLN A 241 -36.59 -11.99 32.26
C GLN A 241 -35.79 -11.49 33.45
N TRP A 242 -36.00 -10.22 33.78
CA TRP A 242 -35.38 -9.55 34.91
C TRP A 242 -36.44 -9.20 35.95
N LYS A 243 -36.12 -9.43 37.22
CA LYS A 243 -36.78 -8.75 38.35
C LYS A 243 -36.04 -7.44 38.60
N THR A 244 -36.78 -6.35 38.66
CA THR A 244 -36.25 -5.02 38.95
C THR A 244 -36.79 -4.55 40.28
N LEU A 245 -35.92 -3.94 41.09
CA LEU A 245 -36.27 -3.35 42.36
C LEU A 245 -35.91 -1.87 42.31
N LYS A 246 -36.83 -0.98 42.65
CA LYS A 246 -36.54 0.43 42.86
C LYS A 246 -36.96 0.80 44.27
N ILE A 247 -36.02 1.32 45.05
CA ILE A 247 -36.29 1.79 46.40
C ILE A 247 -36.20 3.31 46.39
N LEU A 248 -37.14 3.96 47.05
CA LEU A 248 -37.15 5.38 47.32
C LEU A 248 -36.85 5.59 48.81
N PHE A 249 -36.06 6.62 49.09
CA PHE A 249 -35.71 7.01 50.44
C PHE A 249 -35.93 8.51 50.65
N ASP A 250 -36.14 8.90 51.89
CA ASP A 250 -36.11 10.28 52.38
C ASP A 250 -35.00 10.43 53.43
N ALA A 251 -34.21 11.49 53.33
CA ALA A 251 -33.28 11.91 54.38
C ALA A 251 -33.47 13.41 54.64
N GLY A 252 -34.18 13.75 55.72
CA GLY A 252 -34.39 15.15 56.11
C GLY A 252 -35.17 15.98 55.07
N GLY A 253 -36.08 15.34 54.31
CA GLY A 253 -36.86 15.98 53.26
C GLY A 253 -36.25 15.94 51.85
N GLU A 254 -35.03 15.39 51.70
CA GLU A 254 -34.38 15.17 50.40
C GLU A 254 -34.58 13.73 49.93
N GLU A 255 -34.95 13.57 48.66
CA GLU A 255 -35.34 12.27 48.09
C GLU A 255 -34.18 11.55 47.39
N TYR A 256 -34.03 10.26 47.66
CA TYR A 256 -33.03 9.39 47.07
C TYR A 256 -33.62 8.14 46.45
N THR A 257 -32.90 7.54 45.52
CA THR A 257 -33.29 6.25 44.94
C THR A 257 -32.09 5.34 44.66
N THR A 258 -32.32 4.05 44.82
CA THR A 258 -31.41 3.02 44.32
C THR A 258 -32.21 1.98 43.53
N THR A 259 -31.55 1.35 42.56
CA THR A 259 -32.17 0.37 41.67
C THR A 259 -31.35 -0.91 41.60
N GLY A 260 -32.01 -2.03 41.80
CA GLY A 260 -31.46 -3.36 41.65
C GLY A 260 -32.08 -4.11 40.48
N GLY A 261 -31.37 -5.11 39.99
CA GLY A 261 -31.80 -5.98 38.90
C GLY A 261 -31.21 -7.37 39.06
N GLN A 262 -32.07 -8.39 38.99
CA GLN A 262 -31.68 -9.79 39.00
C GLN A 262 -32.24 -10.48 37.75
N LEU A 263 -31.38 -11.21 37.04
CA LEU A 263 -31.73 -12.04 35.91
C LEU A 263 -32.36 -13.34 36.43
N VAL A 264 -33.65 -13.52 36.19
CA VAL A 264 -34.39 -14.71 36.63
C VAL A 264 -34.34 -15.79 35.55
N GLU A 265 -34.51 -15.39 34.29
CA GLU A 265 -34.42 -16.27 33.14
C GLU A 265 -33.42 -15.69 32.15
N ALA A 266 -32.33 -16.42 31.89
CA ALA A 266 -31.28 -15.95 31.00
C ALA A 266 -31.73 -15.81 29.54
N GLY A 267 -32.71 -16.60 29.09
CA GLY A 267 -33.21 -16.58 27.73
C GLY A 267 -32.08 -16.62 26.70
N TRP A 268 -32.13 -15.70 25.73
CA TRP A 268 -31.12 -15.55 24.67
C TRP A 268 -29.68 -15.26 25.16
N HIS A 269 -29.46 -14.78 26.39
CA HIS A 269 -28.11 -14.62 26.95
C HIS A 269 -27.37 -15.96 27.09
N THR A 270 -28.10 -17.07 27.19
CA THR A 270 -27.52 -18.43 27.22
C THR A 270 -26.63 -18.72 26.02
N VAL A 271 -26.97 -18.18 24.85
CA VAL A 271 -26.28 -18.48 23.59
C VAL A 271 -25.56 -17.29 22.96
N TYR A 272 -25.71 -16.08 23.52
CA TYR A 272 -25.16 -14.84 22.98
C TYR A 272 -24.29 -14.08 23.99
N PRO A 273 -22.99 -14.40 24.08
CA PRO A 273 -22.08 -13.82 25.06
C PRO A 273 -21.61 -12.40 24.71
N PHE A 274 -22.02 -11.84 23.57
CA PHE A 274 -21.62 -10.49 23.12
C PHE A 274 -22.46 -9.36 23.73
N SER A 275 -23.34 -9.70 24.69
CA SER A 275 -24.10 -8.77 25.51
C SER A 275 -24.05 -9.24 26.97
N GLU A 276 -23.40 -8.48 27.84
CA GLU A 276 -23.30 -8.85 29.25
C GLU A 276 -24.62 -8.56 30.00
N ALA A 277 -25.09 -9.54 30.78
CA ALA A 277 -26.15 -9.38 31.75
C ALA A 277 -25.55 -9.05 33.13
N ARG A 278 -25.45 -7.76 33.48
CA ARG A 278 -24.93 -7.33 34.78
C ARG A 278 -26.05 -7.22 35.81
N GLU A 279 -25.97 -8.05 36.85
CA GLU A 279 -26.89 -7.99 37.98
C GLU A 279 -26.43 -6.96 39.01
N THR A 280 -27.39 -6.37 39.71
CA THR A 280 -27.18 -5.53 40.88
C THR A 280 -28.17 -5.99 41.92
N LEU A 281 -27.72 -6.89 42.79
CA LEU A 281 -28.55 -7.44 43.84
C LEU A 281 -28.63 -6.44 44.98
N LEU A 282 -29.83 -6.29 45.53
CA LEU A 282 -30.10 -5.45 46.69
C LEU A 282 -30.80 -6.31 47.75
N PRO A 283 -30.55 -6.06 49.05
CA PRO A 283 -31.28 -6.75 50.12
C PRO A 283 -32.77 -6.37 50.09
N ALA A 284 -33.62 -7.14 50.77
CA ALA A 284 -35.06 -6.84 50.87
C ALA A 284 -35.31 -5.65 51.79
N PHE A 285 -36.12 -4.67 51.38
CA PHE A 285 -36.49 -3.46 52.15
C PHE A 285 -37.97 -3.42 52.52
N GLU A 286 -38.28 -2.73 53.61
CA GLU A 286 -39.65 -2.48 54.07
C GLU A 286 -39.93 -0.97 54.15
N THR A 287 -41.11 -0.54 53.73
CA THR A 287 -41.51 0.86 53.85
C THR A 287 -41.56 1.28 55.33
N GLY A 288 -40.99 2.46 55.63
CA GLY A 288 -40.83 2.98 56.98
C GLY A 288 -39.55 2.52 57.69
N GLU A 289 -38.78 1.60 57.10
CA GLU A 289 -37.49 1.16 57.64
C GLU A 289 -36.49 2.33 57.70
N LYS A 290 -35.71 2.38 58.79
CA LYS A 290 -34.72 3.43 59.06
C LYS A 290 -33.32 2.88 58.95
N LEU A 291 -32.47 3.53 58.17
CA LEU A 291 -31.10 3.12 57.90
C LEU A 291 -30.11 4.23 58.29
N PRO A 292 -28.88 3.87 58.70
CA PRO A 292 -27.84 4.85 58.95
C PRO A 292 -27.35 5.47 57.65
N ILE A 293 -26.91 6.73 57.72
CA ILE A 293 -26.21 7.41 56.64
C ILE A 293 -24.71 7.31 56.94
N LYS A 294 -24.00 6.49 56.16
CA LYS A 294 -22.55 6.33 56.33
C LYS A 294 -21.79 7.51 55.77
N ASN A 295 -22.23 8.04 54.63
CA ASN A 295 -21.63 9.20 53.99
C ASN A 295 -22.61 9.87 53.04
N VAL A 296 -22.52 11.19 52.88
CA VAL A 296 -23.23 11.94 51.83
C VAL A 296 -22.16 12.57 50.93
N MET A 297 -22.11 12.13 49.68
CA MET A 297 -21.10 12.53 48.70
C MET A 297 -21.68 13.53 47.72
N LEU A 298 -21.00 14.66 47.57
CA LEU A 298 -21.31 15.67 46.57
C LEU A 298 -20.18 15.68 45.54
N ASP A 299 -20.39 14.98 44.43
CA ASP A 299 -19.42 14.95 43.34
C ASP A 299 -19.56 16.21 42.48
N GLU A 300 -18.47 16.96 42.33
CA GLU A 300 -18.34 17.97 41.26
C GLU A 300 -17.90 17.27 39.98
N LYS A 301 -18.69 17.41 38.91
CA LYS A 301 -18.44 16.81 37.60
C LYS A 301 -18.55 17.88 36.51
N GLU A 302 -17.98 17.58 35.36
CA GLU A 302 -18.04 18.44 34.19
C GLU A 302 -18.70 17.71 33.02
N THR A 303 -19.54 18.43 32.28
CA THR A 303 -20.08 17.92 31.02
C THR A 303 -18.94 17.60 30.07
N GLN A 304 -19.12 16.56 29.24
CA GLN A 304 -18.08 16.10 28.32
C GLN A 304 -18.50 16.43 26.89
N PRO A 305 -17.54 16.76 26.00
CA PRO A 305 -17.86 17.01 24.61
C PRO A 305 -18.45 15.76 23.94
N PRO A 306 -19.19 15.94 22.82
CA PRO A 306 -19.73 14.80 22.10
C PRO A 306 -18.61 13.85 21.66
N ALA A 307 -18.80 12.55 21.86
CA ALA A 307 -17.78 11.58 21.48
C ALA A 307 -17.52 11.59 19.96
N ARG A 308 -16.25 11.49 19.57
CA ARG A 308 -15.84 11.29 18.17
C ARG A 308 -16.54 10.07 17.56
N TYR A 309 -16.72 10.11 16.24
CA TYR A 309 -17.33 9.01 15.51
C TYR A 309 -16.42 7.78 15.50
N THR A 310 -16.95 6.65 15.99
CA THR A 310 -16.41 5.33 15.61
C THR A 310 -16.92 4.98 14.21
N GLN A 311 -16.26 4.05 13.50
CA GLN A 311 -16.75 3.62 12.18
C GLN A 311 -18.20 3.12 12.24
N SER A 312 -18.57 2.42 13.33
CA SER A 312 -19.93 1.90 13.54
C SER A 312 -20.96 3.01 13.70
N LYS A 313 -20.69 4.00 14.57
CA LYS A 313 -21.59 5.15 14.76
C LYS A 313 -21.71 5.98 13.49
N LEU A 314 -20.62 6.13 12.73
CA LEU A 314 -20.63 6.83 11.46
C LEU A 314 -21.48 6.11 10.41
N ILE A 315 -21.38 4.78 10.30
CA ILE A 315 -22.20 4.00 9.37
C ILE A 315 -23.69 4.10 9.70
N GLN A 316 -24.04 4.03 10.98
CA GLN A 316 -25.43 4.24 11.43
C GLN A 316 -25.91 5.64 11.02
N ARG A 317 -25.10 6.67 11.25
CA ARG A 317 -25.44 8.04 10.85
C ARG A 317 -25.57 8.22 9.34
N MET A 318 -24.67 7.62 8.56
CA MET A 318 -24.75 7.60 7.10
C MET A 318 -26.04 6.93 6.63
N GLU A 319 -26.46 5.85 7.28
CA GLU A 319 -27.72 5.17 6.95
C GLU A 319 -28.95 6.04 7.25
N GLU A 320 -29.00 6.66 8.43
CA GLU A 320 -30.08 7.59 8.82
C GLU A 320 -30.23 8.74 7.84
N LEU A 321 -29.11 9.27 7.34
CA LEU A 321 -29.07 10.39 6.40
C LEU A 321 -29.19 9.98 4.92
N GLY A 322 -29.38 8.70 4.60
CA GLY A 322 -29.46 8.23 3.21
C GLY A 322 -28.14 8.34 2.43
N LEU A 323 -27.00 8.39 3.12
CA LEU A 323 -25.67 8.47 2.53
C LEU A 323 -25.13 7.09 2.18
N GLY A 324 -25.13 6.79 0.88
CA GLY A 324 -24.68 5.50 0.35
C GLY A 324 -25.58 4.33 0.75
N THR A 325 -25.18 3.14 0.32
CA THR A 325 -25.95 1.89 0.51
C THR A 325 -25.22 0.96 1.47
N LYS A 326 -25.89 -0.11 1.93
CA LYS A 326 -25.26 -1.19 2.71
C LYS A 326 -23.93 -1.69 2.12
N SER A 327 -23.82 -1.65 0.80
CA SER A 327 -22.65 -2.11 0.06
C SER A 327 -21.52 -1.08 -0.03
N THR A 328 -21.76 0.22 0.21
CA THR A 328 -20.78 1.27 -0.10
C THR A 328 -20.29 2.07 1.11
N ARG A 329 -21.04 2.14 2.22
CA ARG A 329 -20.68 2.97 3.39
C ARG A 329 -19.31 2.64 3.97
N HIS A 330 -19.01 1.36 4.16
CA HIS A 330 -17.73 0.89 4.69
C HIS A 330 -16.55 1.18 3.72
N GLU A 331 -16.78 1.12 2.41
CA GLU A 331 -15.78 1.48 1.40
C GLU A 331 -15.49 2.98 1.39
N VAL A 332 -16.51 3.83 1.58
CA VAL A 332 -16.35 5.28 1.67
C VAL A 332 -15.46 5.64 2.86
N ILE A 333 -15.70 5.07 4.04
CA ILE A 333 -14.86 5.28 5.22
C ILE A 333 -13.43 4.79 4.97
N ALA A 334 -13.26 3.61 4.35
CA ALA A 334 -11.94 3.09 3.99
C ALA A 334 -11.20 4.01 2.99
N LYS A 335 -11.93 4.62 2.04
CA LYS A 335 -11.40 5.63 1.12
C LYS A 335 -10.94 6.88 1.85
N LEU A 336 -11.74 7.43 2.78
CA LEU A 336 -11.34 8.59 3.59
C LEU A 336 -10.03 8.34 4.36
N VAL A 337 -9.90 7.16 4.99
CA VAL A 337 -8.67 6.76 5.71
C VAL A 337 -7.50 6.59 4.75
N SER A 338 -7.68 5.85 3.65
CA SER A 338 -6.59 5.59 2.68
C SER A 338 -6.12 6.85 1.95
N ARG A 339 -7.00 7.84 1.78
CA ARG A 339 -6.72 9.15 1.19
C ARG A 339 -6.24 10.19 2.21
N LYS A 340 -6.03 9.80 3.47
CA LYS A 340 -5.48 10.65 4.53
C LYS A 340 -6.32 11.89 4.84
N TYR A 341 -7.64 11.79 4.68
CA TYR A 341 -8.57 12.81 5.18
C TYR A 341 -8.95 12.60 6.64
N VAL A 342 -8.89 11.36 7.11
CA VAL A 342 -9.20 10.99 8.49
C VAL A 342 -8.22 9.94 8.99
N GLU A 343 -8.06 9.90 10.31
CA GLU A 343 -7.18 8.95 10.99
C GLU A 343 -7.70 8.61 12.40
N GLY A 344 -7.03 7.67 13.07
CA GLY A 344 -7.39 7.25 14.42
C GLY A 344 -8.61 6.30 14.49
N THR A 345 -8.78 5.72 15.69
CA THR A 345 -9.99 5.00 16.10
C THR A 345 -10.26 5.37 17.56
N PRO A 346 -11.23 6.26 17.88
CA PRO A 346 -12.23 6.90 17.00
C PRO A 346 -11.64 7.80 15.90
N LEU A 347 -12.43 8.06 14.87
CA LEU A 347 -12.02 8.85 13.70
C LEU A 347 -11.88 10.34 14.07
N ARG A 348 -10.78 10.95 13.62
CA ARG A 348 -10.53 12.40 13.64
C ARG A 348 -10.18 12.89 12.22
N PRO A 349 -10.54 14.12 11.83
CA PRO A 349 -10.10 14.68 10.56
C PRO A 349 -8.59 15.00 10.60
N THR A 350 -7.90 14.86 9.48
CA THR A 350 -6.55 15.44 9.29
C THR A 350 -6.68 16.92 8.92
N LEU A 351 -5.58 17.68 8.92
CA LEU A 351 -5.62 19.07 8.46
C LEU A 351 -6.10 19.16 7.01
N VAL A 352 -5.60 18.28 6.13
CA VAL A 352 -6.07 18.20 4.73
C VAL A 352 -7.58 17.94 4.68
N GLY A 353 -8.10 17.01 5.50
CA GLY A 353 -9.54 16.73 5.56
C GLY A 353 -10.35 17.94 6.00
N ARG A 354 -9.92 18.60 7.07
CA ARG A 354 -10.57 19.80 7.61
C ARG A 354 -10.56 20.95 6.61
N VAL A 355 -9.40 21.27 6.02
CA VAL A 355 -9.25 22.38 5.08
C VAL A 355 -10.05 22.15 3.80
N VAL A 356 -10.05 20.93 3.25
CA VAL A 356 -10.86 20.62 2.05
C VAL A 356 -12.35 20.80 2.34
N ILE A 357 -12.84 20.36 3.50
CA ILE A 357 -14.24 20.56 3.89
C ILE A 357 -14.54 22.03 4.16
N ASP A 358 -13.74 22.72 4.96
CA ASP A 358 -13.95 24.15 5.26
C ASP A 358 -14.05 24.98 3.97
N SER A 359 -13.16 24.70 3.00
CA SER A 359 -13.13 25.38 1.70
C SER A 359 -14.35 25.03 0.84
N LEU A 360 -14.77 23.76 0.80
CA LEU A 360 -15.97 23.35 0.08
C LEU A 360 -17.26 23.86 0.74
N GLU A 361 -17.36 23.90 2.07
CA GLU A 361 -18.53 24.43 2.79
C GLU A 361 -18.72 25.92 2.53
N ALA A 362 -17.62 26.69 2.49
CA ALA A 362 -17.68 28.12 2.24
C ALA A 362 -18.10 28.50 0.80
N HIS A 363 -17.82 27.63 -0.17
CA HIS A 363 -17.91 27.99 -1.59
C HIS A 363 -18.76 27.04 -2.47
N ALA A 364 -19.13 25.86 -1.97
CA ALA A 364 -19.90 24.83 -2.69
C ALA A 364 -20.57 23.82 -1.72
N ASP A 365 -21.33 24.33 -0.75
CA ASP A 365 -21.95 23.58 0.35
C ASP A 365 -22.83 22.39 -0.07
N THR A 366 -23.39 22.45 -1.28
CA THR A 366 -24.25 21.40 -1.85
C THR A 366 -23.50 20.06 -1.96
N ILE A 367 -22.16 20.09 -2.10
CA ILE A 367 -21.31 18.90 -2.20
C ILE A 367 -21.03 18.29 -0.83
N THR A 368 -21.02 19.10 0.24
CA THR A 368 -20.70 18.67 1.61
C THR A 368 -21.94 18.35 2.43
N LYS A 369 -23.12 18.78 1.99
CA LYS A 369 -24.40 18.42 2.62
C LYS A 369 -24.95 17.07 2.16
N PRO A 370 -25.68 16.34 3.02
CA PRO A 370 -26.19 15.01 2.69
C PRO A 370 -27.36 15.02 1.69
N ASP A 371 -28.11 16.12 1.61
CA ASP A 371 -29.39 16.25 0.92
C ASP A 371 -29.31 15.81 -0.54
N MET A 372 -28.39 16.39 -1.32
CA MET A 372 -28.20 16.06 -2.73
C MET A 372 -27.91 14.56 -2.93
N THR A 373 -27.07 13.99 -2.07
CA THR A 373 -26.70 12.56 -2.16
C THR A 373 -27.87 11.67 -1.81
N ALA A 374 -28.66 12.03 -0.79
CA ALA A 374 -29.87 11.31 -0.43
C ALA A 374 -30.93 11.37 -1.56
N THR A 375 -31.09 12.52 -2.22
CA THR A 375 -31.95 12.67 -3.39
C THR A 375 -31.53 11.74 -4.52
N LEU A 376 -30.24 11.70 -4.86
CA LEU A 376 -29.73 10.80 -5.92
C LEU A 376 -29.92 9.32 -5.54
N GLU A 377 -29.71 8.93 -4.28
CA GLU A 377 -30.00 7.56 -3.82
C GLU A 377 -31.50 7.21 -3.92
N SER A 378 -32.39 8.15 -3.57
CA SER A 378 -33.83 8.00 -3.75
C SER A 378 -34.22 7.83 -5.22
N HIS A 379 -33.65 8.63 -6.12
CA HIS A 379 -33.89 8.50 -7.57
C HIS A 379 -33.42 7.14 -8.10
N MET A 380 -32.26 6.66 -7.66
CA MET A 380 -31.77 5.33 -8.04
C MET A 380 -32.63 4.19 -7.48
N GLN A 381 -33.23 4.38 -6.30
CA GLN A 381 -34.20 3.44 -5.73
C GLN A 381 -35.49 3.42 -6.55
N GLN A 382 -35.99 4.57 -7.01
CA GLN A 382 -37.16 4.65 -7.89
C GLN A 382 -36.93 3.93 -9.24
N ILE A 383 -35.69 3.81 -9.72
CA ILE A 383 -35.37 2.95 -10.88
C ILE A 383 -35.59 1.46 -10.54
N LYS A 384 -35.22 1.01 -9.32
CA LYS A 384 -35.45 -0.39 -8.90
C LYS A 384 -36.95 -0.72 -8.82
N GLU A 385 -37.77 0.28 -8.49
CA GLU A 385 -39.22 0.18 -8.37
C GLU A 385 -39.96 0.42 -9.70
N SER A 386 -39.23 0.56 -10.81
CA SER A 386 -39.78 0.87 -12.14
C SER A 386 -40.60 2.17 -12.20
N LYS A 387 -40.34 3.12 -11.29
CA LYS A 387 -41.01 4.44 -11.23
C LYS A 387 -40.30 5.52 -12.04
N ARG A 388 -39.01 5.34 -12.36
CA ARG A 388 -38.21 6.28 -13.16
C ARG A 388 -37.23 5.56 -14.08
N THR A 389 -36.86 6.19 -15.18
CA THR A 389 -35.86 5.66 -16.12
C THR A 389 -34.43 6.00 -15.70
N ARG A 390 -33.44 5.30 -16.27
CA ARG A 390 -32.02 5.59 -16.05
C ARG A 390 -31.64 6.96 -16.62
N GLU A 391 -32.19 7.29 -17.77
CA GLU A 391 -31.92 8.50 -18.54
C GLU A 391 -32.39 9.74 -17.77
N ASP A 392 -33.60 9.70 -17.19
CA ASP A 392 -34.13 10.81 -16.39
C ASP A 392 -33.26 11.11 -15.17
N VAL A 393 -32.90 10.08 -14.41
CA VAL A 393 -32.08 10.22 -13.20
C VAL A 393 -30.67 10.71 -13.53
N THR A 394 -30.09 10.25 -14.64
CA THR A 394 -28.76 10.69 -15.08
C THR A 394 -28.79 12.15 -15.56
N ARG A 395 -29.85 12.58 -16.26
CA ARG A 395 -30.05 13.97 -16.68
C ARG A 395 -30.14 14.91 -15.47
N GLU A 396 -30.98 14.60 -14.49
CA GLU A 396 -31.11 15.42 -13.28
C GLU A 396 -29.83 15.46 -12.45
N SER A 397 -29.13 14.33 -12.34
CA SER A 397 -27.82 14.29 -11.68
C SER A 397 -26.82 15.22 -12.37
N ARG A 398 -26.83 15.29 -13.70
CA ARG A 398 -25.96 16.20 -14.46
C ARG A 398 -26.33 17.66 -14.20
N GLU A 399 -27.61 17.98 -14.15
CA GLU A 399 -28.08 19.34 -13.83
C GLU A 399 -27.67 19.76 -12.42
N MET A 400 -27.78 18.87 -11.43
CA MET A 400 -27.27 19.12 -10.07
C MET A 400 -25.75 19.34 -10.07
N LEU A 401 -25.00 18.56 -10.86
CA LEU A 401 -23.55 18.73 -10.97
C LEU A 401 -23.18 20.07 -11.60
N HIS A 402 -23.88 20.51 -12.65
CA HIS A 402 -23.65 21.83 -13.25
C HIS A 402 -23.89 22.96 -12.25
N LYS A 403 -24.97 22.91 -11.47
CA LYS A 403 -25.24 23.90 -10.42
C LYS A 403 -24.14 23.96 -9.37
N ALA A 404 -23.57 22.81 -8.99
CA ALA A 404 -22.43 22.77 -8.07
C ALA A 404 -21.17 23.38 -8.72
N PHE A 405 -20.94 23.13 -10.01
CA PHE A 405 -19.82 23.73 -10.75
C PHE A 405 -19.96 25.24 -10.95
N ASP A 406 -21.17 25.76 -11.14
CA ASP A 406 -21.43 27.21 -11.22
C ASP A 406 -20.96 27.97 -9.96
N GLN A 407 -20.96 27.29 -8.81
CA GLN A 407 -20.43 27.83 -7.55
C GLN A 407 -18.90 27.62 -7.44
N LEU A 408 -18.42 26.43 -7.79
CA LEU A 408 -17.00 26.08 -7.72
C LEU A 408 -16.13 26.95 -8.64
N GLU A 409 -16.48 27.06 -9.92
CA GLU A 409 -15.67 27.77 -10.93
C GLU A 409 -15.51 29.26 -10.60
N LYS A 410 -16.56 29.89 -10.04
CA LYS A 410 -16.50 31.28 -9.57
C LYS A 410 -15.51 31.50 -8.43
N ASN A 411 -15.23 30.45 -7.65
CA ASN A 411 -14.39 30.50 -6.45
C ASN A 411 -13.09 29.70 -6.59
N GLU A 412 -12.71 29.26 -7.80
CA GLU A 412 -11.59 28.33 -8.04
C GLU A 412 -10.29 28.79 -7.38
N GLN A 413 -9.93 30.07 -7.58
CA GLN A 413 -8.70 30.63 -7.06
C GLN A 413 -8.70 30.65 -5.52
N VAL A 414 -9.79 31.10 -4.90
CA VAL A 414 -9.94 31.18 -3.45
C VAL A 414 -9.85 29.79 -2.82
N ILE A 415 -10.57 28.82 -3.38
CA ILE A 415 -10.53 27.41 -2.93
C ILE A 415 -9.10 26.86 -3.04
N GLY A 416 -8.44 27.09 -4.18
CA GLY A 416 -7.09 26.63 -4.44
C GLY A 416 -6.05 27.24 -3.48
N ASP A 417 -6.15 28.54 -3.22
CA ASP A 417 -5.26 29.27 -2.31
C ASP A 417 -5.48 28.85 -0.84
N ASP A 418 -6.72 28.74 -0.38
CA ASP A 418 -7.05 28.30 0.99
C ASP A 418 -6.46 26.91 1.27
N ILE A 419 -6.69 25.96 0.37
CA ILE A 419 -6.16 24.60 0.48
C ILE A 419 -4.63 24.61 0.48
N ARG A 420 -3.98 25.35 -0.43
CA ARG A 420 -2.51 25.38 -0.49
C ARG A 420 -1.89 25.99 0.76
N ASN A 421 -2.37 27.14 1.19
CA ASN A 421 -1.76 27.91 2.27
C ASN A 421 -1.88 27.19 3.61
N ARG A 422 -3.07 26.63 3.89
CA ARG A 422 -3.35 25.95 5.17
C ARG A 422 -2.80 24.53 5.27
N THR A 423 -2.33 23.94 4.17
CA THR A 423 -1.74 22.59 4.17
C THR A 423 -0.23 22.56 3.92
N ALA A 424 0.41 23.73 3.83
CA ALA A 424 1.84 23.84 3.56
C ALA A 424 2.73 23.27 4.69
N GLU A 425 2.31 23.42 5.95
CA GLU A 425 3.08 23.01 7.14
C GLU A 425 3.13 21.49 7.37
N GLU A 426 2.09 20.74 7.02
CA GLU A 426 2.05 19.27 7.18
C GLU A 426 3.08 18.56 6.29
N MET A 427 3.55 19.21 5.23
CA MET A 427 4.60 18.67 4.38
C MET A 427 6.01 18.99 4.91
N ASN A 428 6.15 19.85 5.91
CA ASN A 428 7.43 20.38 6.37
C ASN A 428 8.12 19.46 7.39
N LEU A 429 9.39 19.16 7.16
CA LEU A 429 10.26 18.36 8.03
C LEU A 429 11.23 19.23 8.84
N GLY A 430 11.28 20.54 8.62
CA GLY A 430 12.24 21.45 9.24
C GLY A 430 13.11 22.19 8.20
N LYS A 431 14.06 22.99 8.68
CA LYS A 431 14.90 23.85 7.83
C LYS A 431 15.94 23.05 7.06
N CYS A 432 16.14 23.41 5.81
CA CYS A 432 17.17 22.88 4.94
C CYS A 432 18.54 23.27 5.48
N PRO A 433 19.47 22.31 5.67
CA PRO A 433 20.79 22.60 6.20
C PRO A 433 21.64 23.46 5.26
N VAL A 434 21.31 23.52 3.96
CA VAL A 434 22.09 24.26 2.96
C VAL A 434 21.66 25.72 2.82
N CYS A 435 20.36 26.01 2.85
CA CYS A 435 19.83 27.35 2.52
C CYS A 435 18.79 27.89 3.52
N GLY A 436 18.44 27.13 4.55
CA GLY A 436 17.43 27.52 5.54
C GLY A 436 15.96 27.44 5.07
N GLY A 437 15.69 27.16 3.80
CA GLY A 437 14.32 26.93 3.27
C GLY A 437 13.67 25.67 3.86
N MET A 438 12.38 25.44 3.65
CA MET A 438 11.67 24.31 4.26
C MET A 438 11.95 23.00 3.51
N LEU A 439 12.17 21.89 4.22
CA LEU A 439 12.28 20.55 3.63
C LEU A 439 10.93 19.86 3.63
N ALA A 440 10.59 19.17 2.55
CA ALA A 440 9.33 18.43 2.48
C ALA A 440 9.45 17.07 1.80
N ILE A 441 8.64 16.11 2.25
CA ILE A 441 8.50 14.81 1.59
C ILE A 441 7.80 15.02 0.24
N LYS A 442 8.44 14.57 -0.83
CA LYS A 442 7.96 14.61 -2.21
C LYS A 442 7.73 13.18 -2.70
N HIS A 443 6.53 12.95 -3.23
CA HIS A 443 6.16 11.70 -3.89
C HIS A 443 6.14 11.95 -5.40
N MET A 444 6.83 11.11 -6.17
CA MET A 444 6.87 11.21 -7.64
C MET A 444 5.95 10.16 -8.28
N ARG A 445 5.69 10.28 -9.59
CA ARG A 445 4.95 9.26 -10.34
C ARG A 445 5.70 7.91 -10.25
N GLY A 446 5.02 6.87 -9.80
CA GLY A 446 5.59 5.54 -9.52
C GLY A 446 5.71 5.27 -8.01
N ASN A 447 6.60 4.33 -7.64
CA ASN A 447 6.90 3.99 -6.24
C ASN A 447 8.07 4.81 -5.67
N SER A 448 8.38 5.99 -6.21
CA SER A 448 9.52 6.83 -5.76
C SER A 448 9.08 7.94 -4.81
N GLN A 449 9.89 8.16 -3.78
CA GLN A 449 9.71 9.22 -2.77
C GLN A 449 11.08 9.73 -2.32
N PHE A 450 11.17 11.01 -1.96
CA PHE A 450 12.39 11.68 -1.50
C PHE A 450 12.02 12.93 -0.68
N ILE A 451 13.00 13.58 -0.05
CA ILE A 451 12.82 14.85 0.64
C ILE A 451 13.49 15.94 -0.19
N GLY A 452 12.79 17.04 -0.47
CA GLY A 452 13.33 18.15 -1.27
C GLY A 452 13.15 19.50 -0.58
N CYS A 453 14.02 20.45 -0.92
CA CYS A 453 13.95 21.83 -0.44
C CYS A 453 12.86 22.65 -1.17
N SER A 454 12.19 23.55 -0.43
CA SER A 454 11.18 24.48 -0.93
C SER A 454 11.75 25.54 -1.87
N HIS A 455 13.04 25.89 -1.74
CA HIS A 455 13.72 26.87 -2.60
C HIS A 455 14.27 26.25 -3.90
N TYR A 456 13.84 25.05 -4.30
CA TYR A 456 14.18 24.53 -5.63
C TYR A 456 13.56 25.44 -6.72
N PRO A 457 14.29 25.82 -7.79
CA PRO A 457 15.57 25.27 -8.25
C PRO A 457 16.83 25.90 -7.61
N ASP A 458 16.72 27.03 -6.91
CA ASP A 458 17.86 27.76 -6.32
C ASP A 458 18.61 26.93 -5.26
N CYS A 459 17.91 26.01 -4.59
CA CYS A 459 18.51 24.98 -3.75
C CYS A 459 18.13 23.57 -4.24
N SER A 460 19.12 22.80 -4.69
CA SER A 460 18.95 21.43 -5.20
C SER A 460 19.12 20.34 -4.13
N PHE A 461 19.25 20.72 -2.85
CA PHE A 461 19.41 19.78 -1.75
C PHE A 461 18.21 18.82 -1.66
N ASN A 462 18.52 17.52 -1.60
CA ASN A 462 17.52 16.47 -1.49
C ASN A 462 18.08 15.24 -0.76
N ILE A 463 17.19 14.49 -0.12
CA ILE A 463 17.52 13.22 0.54
C ILE A 463 16.67 12.12 -0.09
N GLY A 464 17.33 11.08 -0.63
CA GLY A 464 16.63 9.91 -1.15
C GLY A 464 15.95 9.11 -0.03
N LEU A 465 14.73 8.64 -0.27
CA LEU A 465 14.01 7.75 0.63
C LEU A 465 13.80 6.38 -0.04
N PRO A 466 13.63 5.29 0.73
CA PRO A 466 13.27 4.00 0.17
C PRO A 466 11.98 4.09 -0.65
N MET A 467 11.85 3.25 -1.69
CA MET A 467 10.67 3.25 -2.55
C MET A 467 9.38 2.92 -1.77
N ALA A 468 8.24 3.46 -2.19
CA ALA A 468 6.93 3.31 -1.56
C ALA A 468 6.44 1.85 -1.43
N GLN A 469 7.00 0.92 -2.22
CA GLN A 469 6.77 -0.53 -2.04
C GLN A 469 7.18 -1.04 -0.64
N TRP A 470 8.11 -0.34 0.02
CA TRP A 470 8.57 -0.61 1.38
C TRP A 470 7.81 0.22 2.44
N GLY A 471 6.82 1.02 2.03
CA GLY A 471 5.99 1.87 2.88
C GLY A 471 6.04 3.35 2.47
N PHE A 472 4.94 4.07 2.68
CA PHE A 472 4.86 5.50 2.42
C PHE A 472 5.52 6.29 3.54
N ALA A 473 6.36 7.25 3.17
CA ALA A 473 7.04 8.12 4.12
C ALA A 473 6.07 9.13 4.73
N ILE A 474 6.02 9.15 6.05
CA ILE A 474 5.27 10.11 6.84
C ILE A 474 6.23 10.82 7.82
N ARG A 475 5.91 12.07 8.11
CA ARG A 475 6.50 12.81 9.22
C ARG A 475 5.97 12.26 10.54
N THR A 476 6.82 12.28 11.57
CA THR A 476 6.42 12.08 12.97
C THR A 476 6.71 13.34 13.78
N ASP A 477 6.10 13.47 14.95
CA ASP A 477 6.25 14.65 15.81
C ASP A 477 7.61 14.72 16.53
N GLU A 478 8.34 13.60 16.57
CA GLU A 478 9.69 13.55 17.12
C GLU A 478 10.66 14.39 16.27
N VAL A 479 11.52 15.16 16.94
CA VAL A 479 12.47 16.09 16.30
C VAL A 479 13.89 15.67 16.66
N CYS A 480 14.79 15.72 15.69
CA CYS A 480 16.21 15.44 15.90
C CYS A 480 16.91 16.56 16.66
N ASP A 481 17.45 16.27 17.84
CA ASP A 481 18.23 17.25 18.63
C ASP A 481 19.43 17.83 17.86
N LYS A 482 20.02 17.07 16.94
CA LYS A 482 21.21 17.50 16.18
C LYS A 482 20.89 18.40 15.00
N HIS A 483 19.76 18.15 14.33
CA HIS A 483 19.46 18.74 13.02
C HIS A 483 18.17 19.56 12.99
N GLY A 484 17.37 19.52 14.05
CA GLY A 484 16.06 20.19 14.11
C GLY A 484 15.06 19.68 13.07
N LEU A 485 15.29 18.47 12.53
CA LEU A 485 14.42 17.85 11.53
C LEU A 485 13.48 16.86 12.19
N ASN A 486 12.21 16.89 11.80
CA ASN A 486 11.25 15.87 12.19
C ASN A 486 11.65 14.49 11.64
N PHE A 487 11.38 13.48 12.45
CA PHE A 487 11.66 12.10 12.09
C PHE A 487 10.71 11.60 11.01
N VAL A 488 11.20 10.65 10.21
CA VAL A 488 10.46 10.03 9.11
C VAL A 488 10.25 8.54 9.41
N ARG A 489 9.04 8.07 9.15
CA ARG A 489 8.63 6.67 9.28
C ARG A 489 8.02 6.19 7.97
N LEU A 490 8.31 4.95 7.58
CA LEU A 490 7.64 4.30 6.47
C LEU A 490 6.51 3.43 6.99
N VAL A 491 5.30 3.64 6.48
CA VAL A 491 4.10 2.89 6.89
C VAL A 491 3.53 2.13 5.70
N ARG A 492 3.30 0.82 5.89
CA ARG A 492 2.66 -0.07 4.93
C ARG A 492 1.62 -0.93 5.63
N LYS A 493 0.46 -1.10 5.00
CA LYS A 493 -0.61 -1.98 5.50
C LYS A 493 -0.10 -3.42 5.65
N GLY A 494 -0.31 -4.03 6.81
CA GLY A 494 0.08 -5.42 7.10
C GLY A 494 1.57 -5.64 7.40
N ALA A 495 2.35 -4.57 7.57
CA ALA A 495 3.76 -4.65 7.96
C ALA A 495 4.04 -3.75 9.16
N ARG A 496 5.04 -4.11 9.99
CA ARG A 496 5.51 -3.25 11.07
C ARG A 496 6.07 -1.95 10.48
N PRO A 497 5.76 -0.76 11.05
CA PRO A 497 6.34 0.49 10.60
C PRO A 497 7.87 0.44 10.64
N TRP A 498 8.51 1.02 9.62
CA TRP A 498 9.96 1.13 9.56
C TRP A 498 10.37 2.57 9.88
N ASP A 499 10.96 2.75 11.06
CA ASP A 499 11.51 4.02 11.50
C ASP A 499 12.83 4.32 10.79
N ILE A 500 12.86 5.38 9.98
CA ILE A 500 14.09 5.94 9.44
C ILE A 500 14.76 6.85 10.49
N GLY A 501 13.94 7.48 11.34
CA GLY A 501 14.38 8.48 12.30
C GLY A 501 14.68 9.80 11.60
N CYS A 502 15.70 10.53 12.06
CA CYS A 502 16.14 11.76 11.40
C CYS A 502 16.61 11.45 9.96
N PRO A 503 15.98 12.06 8.93
CA PRO A 503 16.33 11.76 7.54
C PRO A 503 17.76 12.17 7.19
N LEU A 504 18.28 13.25 7.78
CA LEU A 504 19.65 13.70 7.54
C LEU A 504 20.69 12.80 8.23
N CYS A 505 20.46 12.36 9.48
CA CYS A 505 21.32 11.39 10.14
C CYS A 505 21.44 10.09 9.31
N HIS A 506 20.30 9.59 8.82
CA HIS A 506 20.26 8.41 7.99
C HIS A 506 21.02 8.62 6.67
N HIS A 507 20.83 9.77 6.03
CA HIS A 507 21.53 10.13 4.80
C HIS A 507 23.05 10.19 4.98
N ILE A 508 23.53 10.82 6.06
CA ILE A 508 24.94 10.89 6.41
C ILE A 508 25.53 9.49 6.62
N ASN A 509 24.87 8.67 7.46
CA ASN A 509 25.34 7.34 7.80
C ASN A 509 25.41 6.42 6.56
N SER A 510 24.40 6.47 5.69
CA SER A 510 24.35 5.66 4.46
C SER A 510 25.42 6.03 3.41
N ASN A 511 25.97 7.25 3.46
CA ASN A 511 27.01 7.70 2.53
C ASN A 511 28.43 7.63 3.10
N LYS A 512 28.59 7.33 4.40
CA LYS A 512 29.89 7.36 5.10
C LYS A 512 30.93 6.43 4.46
N GLU A 513 30.59 5.17 4.19
CA GLU A 513 31.50 4.21 3.56
C GLU A 513 31.91 4.66 2.16
N SER A 514 30.95 5.13 1.35
CA SER A 514 31.21 5.60 -0.01
C SER A 514 32.16 6.80 -0.04
N LEU A 515 32.03 7.73 0.91
CA LEU A 515 32.96 8.87 1.03
C LEU A 515 34.37 8.40 1.42
N ALA A 516 34.49 7.37 2.26
CA ALA A 516 35.78 6.79 2.65
C ALA A 516 36.46 6.01 1.52
N GLU A 517 35.72 5.58 0.48
CA GLU A 517 36.32 4.96 -0.71
C GLU A 517 37.03 5.98 -1.64
N ILE A 518 36.87 7.30 -1.41
CA ILE A 518 37.55 8.34 -2.20
C ILE A 518 39.05 8.35 -1.81
N PRO A 519 39.98 8.22 -2.78
CA PRO A 519 41.40 8.30 -2.50
C PRO A 519 41.79 9.58 -1.75
N GLY A 520 42.51 9.43 -0.63
CA GLY A 520 42.95 10.56 0.19
C GLY A 520 41.91 11.11 1.18
N MET A 521 40.70 10.54 1.26
CA MET A 521 39.67 11.01 2.17
C MET A 521 39.81 10.38 3.57
N THR A 522 40.32 11.15 4.54
CA THR A 522 40.43 10.70 5.94
C THR A 522 39.11 10.89 6.72
N PRO A 523 38.88 10.19 7.85
CA PRO A 523 37.70 10.41 8.69
C PRO A 523 37.50 11.88 9.10
N ALA A 524 38.59 12.60 9.39
CA ALA A 524 38.56 14.02 9.71
C ALA A 524 38.12 14.89 8.52
N MET A 525 38.57 14.55 7.31
CA MET A 525 38.12 15.23 6.08
C MET A 525 36.65 14.95 5.79
N ILE A 526 36.16 13.72 6.03
CA ILE A 526 34.74 13.37 5.90
C ILE A 526 33.89 14.23 6.85
N GLU A 527 34.33 14.41 8.10
CA GLU A 527 33.62 15.28 9.04
C GLU A 527 33.64 16.75 8.59
N ALA A 528 34.77 17.23 8.06
CA ALA A 528 34.90 18.59 7.55
C ALA A 528 33.97 18.87 6.35
N VAL A 529 33.86 17.94 5.39
CA VAL A 529 32.91 18.10 4.26
C VAL A 529 31.45 18.07 4.73
N GLN A 530 31.11 17.25 5.72
CA GLN A 530 29.77 17.18 6.30
C GLN A 530 29.39 18.46 7.05
N LYS A 531 30.33 19.06 7.80
CA LYS A 531 30.17 20.38 8.45
C LYS A 531 29.90 21.48 7.45
N ARG A 532 30.36 21.33 6.21
CA ARG A 532 30.10 22.26 5.10
C ARG A 532 28.90 21.84 4.25
N HIS A 533 28.04 20.96 4.75
CA HIS A 533 26.81 20.47 4.10
C HIS A 533 27.03 19.73 2.77
N ILE A 534 28.10 18.94 2.69
CA ILE A 534 28.34 18.00 1.60
C ILE A 534 28.24 16.59 2.17
N TYR A 535 27.21 15.84 1.77
CA TYR A 535 26.84 14.59 2.44
C TYR A 535 26.98 13.34 1.58
N SER A 536 27.19 13.49 0.27
CA SER A 536 27.26 12.36 -0.66
C SER A 536 28.41 12.50 -1.65
N VAL A 537 28.90 11.36 -2.16
CA VAL A 537 29.91 11.31 -3.23
C VAL A 537 29.41 12.02 -4.49
N ALA A 538 28.10 11.93 -4.76
CA ALA A 538 27.48 12.59 -5.92
C ALA A 538 27.50 14.12 -5.83
N GLU A 539 27.51 14.71 -4.64
CA GLU A 539 27.67 16.16 -4.46
C GLU A 539 29.13 16.59 -4.70
N LEU A 540 30.10 15.82 -4.20
CA LEU A 540 31.52 16.07 -4.47
C LEU A 540 31.84 15.98 -5.96
N ALA A 541 31.36 14.92 -6.63
CA ALA A 541 31.59 14.72 -8.06
C ALA A 541 30.96 15.81 -8.97
N ARG A 542 29.94 16.53 -8.48
CA ARG A 542 29.27 17.62 -9.21
C ARG A 542 29.85 19.01 -8.90
N SER A 543 30.78 19.11 -7.94
CA SER A 543 31.39 20.39 -7.56
C SER A 543 32.49 20.78 -8.54
N THR A 544 32.74 22.09 -8.71
CA THR A 544 33.96 22.54 -9.41
C THR A 544 35.14 22.61 -8.43
N PRO A 545 36.40 22.47 -8.91
CA PRO A 545 37.57 22.60 -8.05
C PRO A 545 37.62 23.91 -7.26
N ASP A 546 37.29 25.03 -7.91
CA ASP A 546 37.29 26.35 -7.26
C ASP A 546 36.19 26.47 -6.18
N GLN A 547 35.00 25.93 -6.45
CA GLN A 547 33.90 25.90 -5.47
C GLN A 547 34.25 25.05 -4.27
N LEU A 548 34.82 23.87 -4.51
CA LEU A 548 35.15 22.92 -3.45
C LEU A 548 36.34 23.39 -2.60
N ALA A 549 37.39 23.90 -3.26
CA ALA A 549 38.56 24.49 -2.60
C ALA A 549 38.14 25.63 -1.67
N LYS A 550 37.30 26.55 -2.15
CA LYS A 550 36.76 27.67 -1.35
C LYS A 550 35.88 27.18 -0.20
N ARG A 551 35.00 26.20 -0.44
CA ARG A 551 34.03 25.71 0.55
C ARG A 551 34.70 24.91 1.68
N LEU A 552 35.80 24.22 1.40
CA LEU A 552 36.53 23.40 2.36
C LEU A 552 37.82 24.04 2.88
N GLU A 553 38.19 25.22 2.37
CA GLU A 553 39.44 25.93 2.72
C GLU A 553 40.69 25.07 2.44
N ILE A 554 40.68 24.37 1.31
CA ILE A 554 41.79 23.53 0.84
C ILE A 554 42.40 24.08 -0.44
N LYS A 555 43.61 23.62 -0.78
CA LYS A 555 44.23 23.94 -2.07
C LYS A 555 43.45 23.33 -3.24
N LYS A 556 43.52 23.97 -4.41
CA LYS A 556 42.79 23.59 -5.62
C LYS A 556 43.17 22.20 -6.14
N ASP A 557 44.45 21.85 -6.08
CA ASP A 557 44.98 20.52 -6.42
C ASP A 557 44.38 19.40 -5.55
N ALA A 558 44.24 19.64 -4.25
CA ALA A 558 43.58 18.73 -3.32
C ALA A 558 42.09 18.59 -3.66
N ALA A 559 41.42 19.69 -4.01
CA ALA A 559 40.02 19.67 -4.45
C ALA A 559 39.84 18.88 -5.76
N GLU A 560 40.74 19.04 -6.74
CA GLU A 560 40.74 18.28 -8.00
C GLU A 560 40.89 16.78 -7.75
N THR A 561 41.78 16.40 -6.84
CA THR A 561 42.01 15.01 -6.45
C THR A 561 40.75 14.40 -5.81
N ILE A 562 40.09 15.13 -4.90
CA ILE A 562 38.85 14.68 -4.25
C ILE A 562 37.71 14.54 -5.27
N ILE A 563 37.55 15.51 -6.18
CA ILE A 563 36.50 15.47 -7.21
C ILE A 563 36.73 14.29 -8.15
N SER A 564 37.96 14.11 -8.64
CA SER A 564 38.31 12.98 -9.51
C SER A 564 38.05 11.64 -8.84
N GLY A 565 38.50 11.49 -7.59
CA GLY A 565 38.21 10.32 -6.77
C GLY A 565 36.71 10.08 -6.55
N ALA A 566 35.94 11.15 -6.31
CA ALA A 566 34.48 11.07 -6.17
C ALA A 566 33.79 10.61 -7.46
N VAL A 567 34.23 11.08 -8.63
CA VAL A 567 33.73 10.62 -9.93
C VAL A 567 34.00 9.13 -10.13
N THR A 568 35.21 8.66 -9.80
CA THR A 568 35.57 7.24 -9.86
C THR A 568 34.70 6.38 -8.94
N VAL A 569 34.52 6.80 -7.69
CA VAL A 569 33.66 6.10 -6.73
C VAL A 569 32.20 6.13 -7.17
N LEU A 570 31.70 7.23 -7.72
CA LEU A 570 30.32 7.34 -8.21
C LEU A 570 30.06 6.34 -9.34
N GLU A 571 31.00 6.21 -10.29
CA GLU A 571 30.88 5.24 -11.38
C GLU A 571 30.96 3.79 -10.86
N LYS A 572 31.76 3.54 -9.84
CA LYS A 572 31.79 2.24 -9.14
C LYS A 572 30.45 1.94 -8.45
N LEU A 573 29.85 2.90 -7.75
CA LEU A 573 28.54 2.76 -7.11
C LEU A 573 27.41 2.52 -8.12
N ARG A 574 27.51 3.15 -9.30
CA ARG A 574 26.60 2.91 -10.42
C ARG A 574 26.70 1.46 -10.91
N ARG A 575 27.90 0.98 -11.23
CA ARG A 575 28.15 -0.41 -11.66
C ARG A 575 27.68 -1.44 -10.64
N ARG A 576 27.97 -1.20 -9.34
CA ARG A 576 27.42 -2.01 -8.24
C ARG A 576 25.89 -2.02 -8.25
N THR A 577 25.25 -0.87 -8.40
CA THR A 577 23.78 -0.76 -8.43
C THR A 577 23.15 -1.47 -9.64
N GLU A 578 23.80 -1.43 -10.80
CA GLU A 578 23.38 -2.19 -11.98
C GLU A 578 23.46 -3.70 -11.73
N CYS A 579 24.56 -4.18 -11.14
CA CYS A 579 24.71 -5.59 -10.74
C CYS A 579 23.60 -6.01 -9.75
N ARG A 580 23.29 -5.17 -8.76
CA ARG A 580 22.18 -5.42 -7.83
C ARG A 580 20.85 -5.55 -8.56
N LYS A 581 20.50 -4.59 -9.43
CA LYS A 581 19.25 -4.68 -10.21
C LYS A 581 19.21 -5.96 -11.04
N PHE A 582 20.28 -6.27 -11.76
CA PHE A 582 20.42 -7.48 -12.57
C PHE A 582 20.13 -8.76 -11.76
N MET A 583 20.73 -8.90 -10.58
CA MET A 583 20.51 -10.05 -9.70
C MET A 583 19.08 -10.11 -9.16
N ARG A 584 18.52 -8.97 -8.73
CA ARG A 584 17.16 -8.93 -8.16
C ARG A 584 16.10 -9.34 -9.17
N ASP A 585 16.30 -9.00 -10.44
CA ASP A 585 15.36 -9.32 -11.51
C ASP A 585 15.40 -10.82 -11.90
N ARG A 586 16.45 -11.56 -11.49
CA ARG A 586 16.70 -12.97 -11.87
C ARG A 586 16.67 -13.95 -10.70
N LEU A 587 16.78 -13.48 -9.47
CA LEU A 587 16.77 -14.31 -8.27
C LEU A 587 15.44 -14.22 -7.53
N ILE A 588 14.78 -15.36 -7.35
CA ILE A 588 13.50 -15.46 -6.64
C ILE A 588 13.75 -15.60 -5.12
N PRO A 589 13.20 -14.73 -4.26
CA PRO A 589 13.32 -14.86 -2.81
C PRO A 589 12.67 -16.15 -2.29
N ARG A 590 13.32 -16.86 -1.35
CA ARG A 590 12.79 -18.08 -0.70
C ARG A 590 13.00 -18.05 0.81
N LYS A 591 12.25 -18.85 1.57
CA LYS A 591 12.37 -18.95 3.04
C LYS A 591 13.81 -19.33 3.42
N GLY A 592 14.46 -18.52 4.28
CA GLY A 592 15.87 -18.71 4.69
C GLY A 592 16.93 -18.10 3.76
N ARG A 593 16.53 -17.58 2.59
CA ARG A 593 17.40 -17.01 1.55
C ARG A 593 16.89 -15.62 1.15
N SER A 594 17.31 -14.59 1.90
CA SER A 594 17.02 -13.20 1.54
C SER A 594 18.03 -12.67 0.53
N TYR A 595 17.58 -11.77 -0.33
CA TYR A 595 18.44 -11.11 -1.31
C TYR A 595 19.62 -10.37 -0.66
N ALA A 596 19.38 -9.75 0.51
CA ALA A 596 20.42 -9.08 1.30
C ALA A 596 21.51 -10.06 1.77
N LYS A 597 21.13 -11.29 2.17
CA LYS A 597 22.08 -12.32 2.61
C LYS A 597 22.95 -12.83 1.45
N ILE A 598 22.37 -13.07 0.28
CA ILE A 598 23.12 -13.46 -0.94
C ILE A 598 24.10 -12.34 -1.34
N GLN A 599 23.64 -11.09 -1.32
CA GLN A 599 24.49 -9.95 -1.63
C GLN A 599 25.67 -9.80 -0.68
N ALA A 600 25.47 -10.01 0.62
CA ALA A 600 26.55 -9.97 1.59
C ALA A 600 27.62 -11.03 1.28
N ALA A 601 27.20 -12.29 1.05
CA ALA A 601 28.11 -13.38 0.71
C ALA A 601 28.84 -13.16 -0.62
N LEU A 602 28.17 -12.65 -1.65
CA LEU A 602 28.81 -12.32 -2.94
C LEU A 602 29.78 -11.14 -2.81
N LYS A 603 29.46 -10.12 -2.00
CA LYS A 603 30.36 -9.00 -1.69
C LYS A 603 31.64 -9.50 -0.99
N GLU A 604 31.50 -10.41 -0.03
CA GLU A 604 32.63 -11.05 0.67
C GLU A 604 33.50 -11.87 -0.30
N ALA A 605 32.89 -12.52 -1.29
CA ALA A 605 33.58 -13.23 -2.35
C ALA A 605 34.14 -12.33 -3.48
N GLY A 606 34.07 -11.00 -3.34
CA GLY A 606 34.58 -10.04 -4.32
C GLY A 606 33.70 -9.82 -5.54
N VAL A 607 32.48 -10.37 -5.58
CA VAL A 607 31.52 -10.19 -6.68
C VAL A 607 30.64 -8.99 -6.40
N MET A 608 31.04 -7.82 -6.92
CA MET A 608 30.36 -6.54 -6.65
C MET A 608 29.78 -5.88 -7.90
N GLU A 609 30.35 -6.16 -9.08
CA GLU A 609 29.97 -5.60 -10.37
C GLU A 609 29.57 -6.70 -11.36
N LEU A 610 28.94 -6.29 -12.47
CA LEU A 610 28.52 -7.25 -13.50
C LEU A 610 29.73 -7.92 -14.18
N ALA A 611 30.86 -7.22 -14.25
CA ALA A 611 32.13 -7.76 -14.75
C ALA A 611 32.62 -8.92 -13.88
N ASP A 612 32.59 -8.75 -12.55
CA ASP A 612 32.97 -9.78 -11.58
C ASP A 612 32.04 -11.00 -11.74
N LEU A 613 30.74 -10.75 -11.84
CA LEU A 613 29.74 -11.80 -12.01
C LEU A 613 29.90 -12.54 -13.35
N ALA A 614 30.22 -11.86 -14.44
CA ALA A 614 30.43 -12.48 -15.76
C ALA A 614 31.69 -13.36 -15.80
N ARG A 615 32.66 -13.10 -14.92
CA ARG A 615 33.92 -13.85 -14.79
C ARG A 615 33.91 -14.85 -13.62
N ALA A 616 32.92 -14.79 -12.76
CA ALA A 616 32.82 -15.64 -11.57
C ALA A 616 32.64 -17.12 -11.93
N ASP A 617 33.18 -17.97 -11.07
CA ASP A 617 32.97 -19.40 -11.12
C ASP A 617 31.61 -19.78 -10.51
N ALA A 618 30.96 -20.82 -11.04
CA ALA A 618 29.68 -21.30 -10.52
C ALA A 618 29.73 -21.70 -9.04
N ALA A 619 30.88 -22.17 -8.54
CA ALA A 619 31.10 -22.51 -7.14
C ALA A 619 30.96 -21.29 -6.21
N VAL A 620 31.37 -20.09 -6.65
CA VAL A 620 31.25 -18.86 -5.86
C VAL A 620 29.78 -18.52 -5.59
N LEU A 621 28.94 -18.67 -6.62
CA LEU A 621 27.50 -18.43 -6.51
C LEU A 621 26.81 -19.52 -5.66
N LYS A 622 27.27 -20.76 -5.78
CA LYS A 622 26.76 -21.89 -4.98
C LYS A 622 27.04 -21.68 -3.49
N ASN A 623 28.24 -21.23 -3.14
CA ASN A 623 28.61 -20.89 -1.76
C ASN A 623 27.84 -19.69 -1.21
N ALA A 624 27.40 -18.77 -2.08
CA ALA A 624 26.49 -17.68 -1.71
C ALA A 624 25.01 -18.12 -1.56
N GLY A 625 24.72 -19.41 -1.71
CA GLY A 625 23.39 -20.01 -1.53
C GLY A 625 22.53 -20.02 -2.79
N ILE A 626 23.13 -19.90 -3.99
CA ILE A 626 22.43 -19.98 -5.28
C ILE A 626 22.44 -21.43 -5.80
N GLY A 627 21.30 -21.94 -6.27
CA GLY A 627 21.20 -23.29 -6.80
C GLY A 627 22.03 -23.47 -8.08
N GLU A 628 22.45 -24.69 -8.38
CA GLU A 628 23.40 -24.98 -9.47
C GLU A 628 22.88 -24.55 -10.86
N GLN A 629 21.63 -24.89 -11.17
CA GLN A 629 20.98 -24.47 -12.43
C GLN A 629 20.75 -22.95 -12.48
N GLU A 630 20.37 -22.33 -11.34
CA GLU A 630 20.18 -20.88 -11.23
C GLU A 630 21.51 -20.13 -11.41
N ALA A 631 22.61 -20.67 -10.86
CA ALA A 631 23.95 -20.10 -11.00
C ALA A 631 24.42 -20.15 -12.46
N GLY A 632 24.25 -21.28 -13.15
CA GLY A 632 24.60 -21.42 -14.56
C GLY A 632 23.85 -20.41 -15.45
N GLN A 633 22.54 -20.26 -15.24
CA GLN A 633 21.74 -19.28 -15.98
C GLN A 633 22.16 -17.84 -15.67
N LEU A 634 22.37 -17.52 -14.38
CA LEU A 634 22.75 -16.17 -13.96
C LEU A 634 24.10 -15.74 -14.55
N LEU A 635 25.08 -16.65 -14.60
CA LEU A 635 26.40 -16.40 -15.20
C LEU A 635 26.29 -16.21 -16.73
N SER A 636 25.49 -17.03 -17.40
CA SER A 636 25.26 -16.91 -18.85
C SER A 636 24.63 -15.55 -19.20
N ASP A 637 23.57 -15.18 -18.49
CA ASP A 637 22.91 -13.90 -18.64
C ASP A 637 23.86 -12.73 -18.34
N ALA A 638 24.68 -12.85 -17.29
CA ALA A 638 25.63 -11.80 -16.91
C ALA A 638 26.68 -11.59 -18.01
N LYS A 639 27.20 -12.67 -18.61
CA LYS A 639 28.13 -12.62 -19.75
C LYS A 639 27.49 -11.94 -20.95
N VAL A 640 26.23 -12.25 -21.28
CA VAL A 640 25.53 -11.60 -22.40
C VAL A 640 25.39 -10.11 -22.15
N VAL A 641 24.90 -9.70 -20.98
CA VAL A 641 24.67 -8.29 -20.66
C VAL A 641 25.98 -7.51 -20.62
N TYR A 642 27.00 -8.04 -19.93
CA TYR A 642 28.31 -7.39 -19.80
C TYR A 642 29.01 -7.20 -21.15
N ASN A 643 29.14 -8.26 -21.96
CA ASN A 643 29.82 -8.14 -23.25
C ASN A 643 29.02 -7.29 -24.25
N SER A 644 27.69 -7.28 -24.14
CA SER A 644 26.86 -6.36 -24.92
C SER A 644 27.10 -4.89 -24.58
N GLN A 645 27.42 -4.57 -23.31
CA GLN A 645 27.81 -3.21 -22.92
C GLN A 645 29.15 -2.83 -23.55
N ILE A 646 30.15 -3.71 -23.45
CA ILE A 646 31.48 -3.51 -24.07
C ILE A 646 31.34 -3.28 -25.58
N LEU A 647 30.60 -4.13 -26.29
CA LEU A 647 30.47 -3.99 -27.74
C LEU A 647 29.73 -2.70 -28.14
N LYS A 648 28.82 -2.17 -27.31
CA LYS A 648 28.22 -0.85 -27.53
C LYS A 648 29.23 0.27 -27.36
N GLU A 649 30.09 0.18 -26.35
CA GLU A 649 31.18 1.15 -26.11
C GLU A 649 32.19 1.17 -27.27
N ILE A 650 32.50 0.01 -27.84
CA ILE A 650 33.31 -0.14 -29.08
C ILE A 650 32.60 0.47 -30.30
N GLY A 651 31.30 0.75 -30.20
CA GLY A 651 30.51 1.42 -31.23
C GLY A 651 29.73 0.48 -32.13
N ILE A 652 29.35 -0.71 -31.65
CA ILE A 652 28.43 -1.61 -32.38
C ILE A 652 26.98 -1.20 -32.10
N PRO A 653 26.15 -0.93 -33.14
CA PRO A 653 24.75 -0.54 -32.96
C PRO A 653 23.91 -1.62 -32.28
N ALA A 654 22.95 -1.22 -31.43
CA ALA A 654 22.07 -2.13 -30.71
C ALA A 654 21.28 -3.10 -31.61
N VAL A 655 20.86 -2.62 -32.79
CA VAL A 655 20.14 -3.44 -33.79
C VAL A 655 21.04 -4.57 -34.32
N SER A 656 22.33 -4.29 -34.52
CA SER A 656 23.32 -5.26 -34.97
C SER A 656 23.70 -6.24 -33.87
N LEU A 657 23.80 -5.77 -32.61
CA LEU A 657 24.10 -6.64 -31.47
C LEU A 657 23.07 -7.74 -31.28
N LYS A 658 21.78 -7.43 -31.44
CA LYS A 658 20.72 -8.45 -31.35
C LYS A 658 20.96 -9.60 -32.35
N LYS A 659 21.42 -9.28 -33.56
CA LYS A 659 21.74 -10.29 -34.58
C LYS A 659 22.99 -11.11 -34.23
N TYR A 660 24.03 -10.49 -33.67
CA TYR A 660 25.22 -11.20 -33.21
C TYR A 660 24.95 -12.11 -32.01
N ILE A 661 24.18 -11.65 -31.01
CA ILE A 661 23.80 -12.43 -29.82
C ILE A 661 22.98 -13.65 -30.23
N ASN A 662 22.00 -13.49 -31.13
CA ASN A 662 21.22 -14.60 -31.65
C ASN A 662 22.07 -15.62 -32.43
N ALA A 663 23.17 -15.16 -33.03
CA ALA A 663 24.15 -16.00 -33.72
C ALA A 663 25.25 -16.57 -32.80
N GLY A 664 25.14 -16.38 -31.47
CA GLY A 664 26.12 -16.87 -30.49
C GLY A 664 27.44 -16.08 -30.42
N VAL A 665 27.54 -14.96 -31.15
CA VAL A 665 28.74 -14.10 -31.18
C VAL A 665 28.60 -13.04 -30.09
N ILE A 666 28.96 -13.40 -28.86
CA ILE A 666 28.69 -12.60 -27.65
C ILE A 666 29.93 -11.82 -27.18
N THR A 667 31.13 -12.37 -27.30
CA THR A 667 32.37 -11.73 -26.80
C THR A 667 33.07 -10.91 -27.88
N PRO A 668 33.79 -9.82 -27.52
CA PRO A 668 34.62 -9.08 -28.47
C PRO A 668 35.61 -9.95 -29.25
N ASP A 669 36.25 -10.92 -28.59
CA ASP A 669 37.18 -11.85 -29.24
C ASP A 669 36.53 -12.67 -30.37
N ALA A 670 35.25 -13.02 -30.23
CA ALA A 670 34.53 -13.78 -31.25
C ALA A 670 34.41 -13.02 -32.58
N PHE A 671 34.44 -11.69 -32.56
CA PHE A 671 34.42 -10.87 -33.78
C PHE A 671 35.74 -10.96 -34.56
N CYS A 672 36.87 -11.12 -33.87
CA CYS A 672 38.18 -11.26 -34.49
C CYS A 672 38.51 -12.72 -34.86
N ALA A 673 37.79 -13.68 -34.29
CA ALA A 673 37.92 -15.10 -34.62
C ALA A 673 37.19 -15.51 -35.91
N HIS A 674 36.34 -14.63 -36.49
CA HIS A 674 35.56 -14.93 -37.69
C HIS A 674 35.86 -13.94 -38.82
N THR A 675 35.76 -14.40 -40.07
CA THR A 675 35.84 -13.49 -41.21
C THR A 675 34.57 -12.63 -41.30
N PRO A 676 34.67 -11.38 -41.79
CA PRO A 676 33.52 -10.51 -42.04
C PRO A 676 32.46 -11.15 -42.94
N GLY A 677 32.87 -11.99 -43.90
CA GLY A 677 31.97 -12.82 -44.71
C GLY A 677 31.18 -13.82 -43.88
N ALA A 678 31.85 -14.62 -43.05
CA ALA A 678 31.20 -15.62 -42.20
C ALA A 678 30.21 -14.97 -41.20
N LEU A 679 30.59 -13.84 -40.61
CA LEU A 679 29.70 -13.09 -39.73
C LEU A 679 28.52 -12.45 -40.49
N SER A 680 28.72 -12.02 -41.74
CA SER A 680 27.65 -11.52 -42.62
C SER A 680 26.60 -12.61 -42.86
N ASP A 681 27.04 -13.83 -43.14
CA ASP A 681 26.18 -14.98 -43.40
C ASP A 681 25.45 -15.44 -42.13
N LEU A 682 26.16 -15.57 -40.99
CA LEU A 682 25.59 -15.96 -39.70
C LEU A 682 24.52 -15.01 -39.18
N THR A 683 24.65 -13.71 -39.50
CA THR A 683 23.77 -12.68 -38.94
C THR A 683 22.76 -12.09 -39.92
N GLY A 684 22.88 -12.40 -41.22
CA GLY A 684 22.08 -11.79 -42.28
C GLY A 684 22.25 -10.27 -42.37
N MET A 685 23.42 -9.74 -42.01
CA MET A 685 23.78 -8.33 -42.16
C MET A 685 24.57 -8.09 -43.44
N SER A 686 24.61 -6.85 -43.94
CA SER A 686 25.44 -6.56 -45.10
C SER A 686 26.93 -6.66 -44.75
N LEU A 687 27.71 -7.20 -45.67
CA LEU A 687 29.15 -7.39 -45.50
C LEU A 687 29.88 -6.08 -45.16
N SER A 688 29.47 -4.96 -45.78
CA SER A 688 30.02 -3.64 -45.48
C SER A 688 29.77 -3.21 -44.03
N THR A 689 28.62 -3.56 -43.47
CA THR A 689 28.26 -3.27 -42.08
C THR A 689 29.07 -4.14 -41.12
N VAL A 690 29.15 -5.44 -41.39
CA VAL A 690 29.90 -6.39 -40.57
C VAL A 690 31.40 -6.09 -40.59
N GLN A 691 31.97 -5.75 -41.75
CA GLN A 691 33.36 -5.34 -41.90
C GLN A 691 33.70 -4.17 -40.96
N ARG A 692 32.89 -3.11 -40.98
CA ARG A 692 33.07 -1.95 -40.11
C ARG A 692 32.99 -2.31 -38.62
N HIS A 693 32.15 -3.27 -38.26
CA HIS A 693 32.06 -3.75 -36.88
C HIS A 693 33.30 -4.55 -36.47
N VAL A 694 33.75 -5.49 -37.30
CA VAL A 694 34.96 -6.28 -37.06
C VAL A 694 36.20 -5.39 -36.97
N GLU A 695 36.33 -4.41 -37.86
CA GLU A 695 37.40 -3.40 -37.82
C GLU A 695 37.44 -2.66 -36.48
N ARG A 696 36.29 -2.16 -36.00
CA ARG A 696 36.20 -1.47 -34.71
C ARG A 696 36.60 -2.37 -33.55
N VAL A 697 36.09 -3.61 -33.52
CA VAL A 697 36.35 -4.55 -32.42
C VAL A 697 37.81 -5.01 -32.42
N CYS A 698 38.37 -5.37 -33.56
CA CYS A 698 39.76 -5.84 -33.62
C CYS A 698 40.76 -4.71 -33.39
N THR A 699 40.46 -3.48 -33.83
CA THR A 699 41.26 -2.31 -33.46
C THR A 699 41.23 -2.06 -31.96
N TYR A 700 40.05 -2.14 -31.33
CA TYR A 700 39.91 -1.99 -29.87
C TYR A 700 40.68 -3.06 -29.08
N LEU A 701 40.72 -4.30 -29.58
CA LEU A 701 41.47 -5.40 -28.98
C LEU A 701 42.96 -5.45 -29.36
N ASN A 702 43.43 -4.50 -30.19
CA ASN A 702 44.78 -4.52 -30.77
C ASN A 702 45.11 -5.84 -31.50
N LYS A 703 44.16 -6.36 -32.28
CA LYS A 703 44.25 -7.59 -33.08
C LYS A 703 44.21 -7.29 -34.58
N PRO A 704 44.83 -8.12 -35.44
CA PRO A 704 44.82 -7.92 -36.88
C PRO A 704 43.39 -7.99 -37.44
N VAL A 705 43.04 -7.03 -38.30
CA VAL A 705 41.73 -6.96 -38.96
C VAL A 705 41.67 -7.97 -40.12
N PRO A 706 40.69 -8.88 -40.16
CA PRO A 706 40.50 -9.77 -41.31
C PRO A 706 40.19 -9.00 -42.61
N LYS A 707 40.78 -9.43 -43.73
CA LYS A 707 40.70 -8.73 -45.04
C LYS A 707 39.27 -8.71 -45.62
N LYS A 708 38.90 -7.58 -46.22
CA LYS A 708 37.63 -7.37 -46.92
C LYS A 708 37.66 -7.98 -48.33
N VAL A 709 36.80 -8.95 -48.61
CA VAL A 709 36.63 -9.50 -49.97
C VAL A 709 35.24 -9.15 -50.51
N PRO A 710 35.10 -8.43 -51.65
CA PRO A 710 33.79 -8.01 -52.17
C PRO A 710 32.85 -9.18 -52.48
N LYS A 711 31.54 -9.04 -52.23
CA LYS A 711 30.54 -10.12 -52.48
C LYS A 711 30.56 -10.63 -53.93
N LEU A 712 30.71 -9.72 -54.90
CA LEU A 712 30.84 -10.06 -56.33
C LEU A 712 32.15 -10.80 -56.63
N ALA A 713 33.23 -10.49 -55.92
CA ALA A 713 34.50 -11.20 -56.01
C ALA A 713 34.41 -12.58 -55.32
N ILE A 714 33.66 -12.70 -54.22
CA ILE A 714 33.35 -13.98 -53.57
C ILE A 714 32.45 -14.83 -54.47
N GLU A 715 31.42 -14.29 -55.11
CA GLU A 715 30.54 -15.05 -56.02
C GLU A 715 31.25 -15.44 -57.31
N ARG A 716 32.06 -14.54 -57.87
CA ARG A 716 32.94 -14.84 -59.01
C ARG A 716 33.99 -15.86 -58.62
N GLY A 717 34.59 -15.72 -57.44
CA GLY A 717 35.55 -16.65 -56.86
C GLY A 717 34.95 -18.02 -56.58
N LYS A 718 33.73 -18.09 -56.01
CA LYS A 718 32.91 -19.30 -55.84
C LYS A 718 32.71 -19.99 -57.19
N LYS A 719 32.28 -19.26 -58.22
CA LYS A 719 32.12 -19.80 -59.58
C LYS A 719 33.44 -20.28 -60.19
N GLN A 720 34.53 -19.54 -59.98
CA GLN A 720 35.87 -19.91 -60.46
C GLN A 720 36.41 -21.15 -59.76
N LEU A 721 36.24 -21.26 -58.44
CA LEU A 721 36.66 -22.39 -57.62
C LEU A 721 35.82 -23.64 -57.91
N LEU A 722 34.50 -23.51 -58.04
CA LEU A 722 33.63 -24.62 -58.43
C LEU A 722 33.83 -25.06 -59.90
N ALA A 723 34.39 -24.20 -60.75
CA ALA A 723 34.81 -24.57 -62.11
C ALA A 723 36.15 -25.34 -62.13
N VAL A 724 36.83 -25.51 -60.99
CA VAL A 724 37.97 -26.40 -60.85
C VAL A 724 37.45 -27.83 -60.67
N LYS A 725 37.80 -28.70 -61.62
CA LYS A 725 37.35 -30.10 -61.62
C LYS A 725 37.75 -30.78 -60.31
N GLY A 726 36.76 -31.28 -59.57
CA GLY A 726 36.94 -32.01 -58.31
C GLY A 726 36.77 -31.17 -57.03
N LEU A 727 36.48 -29.86 -57.13
CA LEU A 727 36.19 -28.99 -55.99
C LEU A 727 34.67 -28.89 -55.78
N SER A 728 34.19 -29.34 -54.61
CA SER A 728 32.76 -29.37 -54.26
C SER A 728 32.35 -28.24 -53.30
N GLU A 729 31.05 -27.96 -53.19
CA GLU A 729 30.51 -26.93 -52.27
C GLU A 729 30.95 -27.11 -50.80
N PRO A 730 30.95 -28.32 -50.19
CA PRO A 730 31.44 -28.48 -48.83
C PRO A 730 32.95 -28.19 -48.68
N MET A 731 33.73 -28.42 -49.73
CA MET A 731 35.16 -28.09 -49.73
C MET A 731 35.38 -26.58 -49.89
N LEU A 732 34.48 -25.91 -50.62
CA LEU A 732 34.50 -24.47 -50.82
C LEU A 732 34.33 -23.71 -49.49
N GLU A 733 33.43 -24.15 -48.61
CA GLU A 733 33.26 -23.53 -47.28
C GLU A 733 34.52 -23.65 -46.41
N LYS A 734 35.19 -24.80 -46.47
CA LYS A 734 36.46 -25.03 -45.77
C LYS A 734 37.58 -24.15 -46.30
N LEU A 735 37.63 -23.93 -47.62
CA LEU A 735 38.59 -23.03 -48.26
C LEU A 735 38.34 -21.56 -47.87
N PHE A 736 37.09 -21.11 -47.73
CA PHE A 736 36.80 -19.75 -47.24
C PHE A 736 37.24 -19.52 -45.79
N ARG A 737 37.18 -20.55 -44.94
CA ARG A 737 37.72 -20.47 -43.57
C ARG A 737 39.25 -20.35 -43.55
N ALA A 738 39.92 -20.76 -44.63
CA ALA A 738 41.36 -20.63 -44.83
C ALA A 738 41.75 -19.38 -45.64
N ASP A 739 40.86 -18.38 -45.72
CA ASP A 739 41.08 -17.12 -46.45
C ASP A 739 41.27 -17.28 -47.97
N ILE A 740 40.87 -18.42 -48.55
CA ILE A 740 40.92 -18.67 -50.00
C ILE A 740 39.60 -18.29 -50.63
N THR A 741 39.58 -17.18 -51.37
CA THR A 741 38.34 -16.57 -51.85
C THR A 741 38.08 -16.69 -53.34
N ASP A 742 39.09 -17.04 -54.13
CA ASP A 742 39.00 -17.23 -55.58
C ASP A 742 40.08 -18.21 -56.10
N ALA A 743 40.00 -18.55 -57.39
CA ALA A 743 40.94 -19.49 -58.00
C ALA A 743 42.39 -19.00 -57.98
N GLU A 744 42.65 -17.70 -58.10
CA GLU A 744 44.02 -17.19 -58.11
C GLU A 744 44.63 -17.23 -56.70
N SER A 745 43.85 -16.86 -55.68
CA SER A 745 44.25 -16.99 -54.27
C SER A 745 44.53 -18.44 -53.90
N LEU A 746 43.74 -19.40 -54.40
CA LEU A 746 44.04 -20.83 -54.22
C LEU A 746 45.33 -21.23 -54.95
N ARG A 747 45.57 -20.71 -56.17
CA ARG A 747 46.74 -21.05 -56.99
C ARG A 747 48.05 -20.61 -56.33
N ILE A 748 48.08 -19.43 -55.71
CA ILE A 748 49.31 -18.82 -55.18
C ILE A 748 49.54 -19.08 -53.68
N ALA A 749 48.51 -19.52 -52.96
CA ALA A 749 48.62 -19.75 -51.52
C ALA A 749 49.54 -20.92 -51.18
N ASP A 750 50.21 -20.83 -50.03
CA ASP A 750 50.99 -21.94 -49.49
C ASP A 750 50.07 -23.11 -49.15
N LYS A 751 50.28 -24.24 -49.81
CA LYS A 751 49.45 -25.44 -49.68
C LYS A 751 49.41 -26.01 -48.26
N LYS A 752 50.48 -25.87 -47.46
CA LYS A 752 50.52 -26.33 -46.06
C LYS A 752 49.64 -25.44 -45.17
N VAL A 753 49.76 -24.13 -45.35
CA VAL A 753 48.95 -23.15 -44.60
C VAL A 753 47.46 -23.32 -44.90
N VAL A 754 47.11 -23.55 -46.17
CA VAL A 754 45.72 -23.80 -46.56
C VAL A 754 45.22 -25.13 -46.02
N ALA A 755 46.04 -26.19 -46.03
CA ALA A 755 45.67 -27.49 -45.49
C ALA A 755 45.36 -27.41 -43.98
N GLU A 756 46.21 -26.74 -43.21
CA GLU A 756 46.05 -26.57 -41.75
C GLU A 756 44.77 -25.79 -41.40
N LYS A 757 44.52 -24.66 -42.07
CA LYS A 757 43.35 -23.83 -41.79
C LYS A 757 42.03 -24.40 -42.32
N SER A 758 42.05 -25.13 -43.44
CA SER A 758 40.82 -25.66 -44.07
C SER A 758 40.48 -27.08 -43.63
N GLY A 759 41.46 -27.86 -43.17
CA GLY A 759 41.32 -29.29 -42.93
C GLY A 759 41.18 -30.12 -44.22
N ILE A 760 41.61 -29.61 -45.38
CA ILE A 760 41.67 -30.34 -46.65
C ILE A 760 43.09 -30.90 -46.83
N PRO A 761 43.27 -32.18 -47.24
CA PRO A 761 44.60 -32.76 -47.45
C PRO A 761 45.45 -31.96 -48.44
N GLU A 762 46.74 -31.79 -48.11
CA GLU A 762 47.70 -31.00 -48.90
C GLU A 762 47.78 -31.47 -50.37
N GLU A 763 47.73 -32.78 -50.62
CA GLU A 763 47.76 -33.36 -51.97
C GLU A 763 46.58 -32.90 -52.83
N LYS A 764 45.38 -32.76 -52.24
CA LYS A 764 44.20 -32.26 -52.95
C LYS A 764 44.34 -30.78 -53.29
N ILE A 765 44.88 -29.98 -52.38
CA ILE A 765 45.15 -28.56 -52.63
C ILE A 765 46.16 -28.40 -53.76
N ALA A 766 47.26 -29.18 -53.74
CA ALA A 766 48.26 -29.20 -54.81
C ALA A 766 47.67 -29.62 -56.16
N GLY A 767 46.74 -30.59 -56.16
CA GLY A 767 46.00 -31.01 -57.35
C GLY A 767 45.18 -29.88 -57.97
N PHE A 768 44.44 -29.12 -57.16
CA PHE A 768 43.67 -27.97 -57.64
C PHE A 768 44.58 -26.85 -58.18
N GLN A 769 45.69 -26.55 -57.49
CA GLN A 769 46.67 -25.56 -57.95
C GLN A 769 47.27 -25.91 -59.31
N LYS A 770 47.58 -27.19 -59.56
CA LYS A 770 48.12 -27.67 -60.85
C LYS A 770 47.12 -27.51 -61.99
N ILE A 771 45.84 -27.76 -61.74
CA ILE A 771 44.75 -27.56 -62.73
C ILE A 771 44.63 -26.07 -63.09
N LEU A 772 44.74 -25.20 -62.09
CA LEU A 772 44.66 -23.75 -62.26
C LEU A 772 45.88 -23.18 -63.00
N GLN A 773 47.08 -23.68 -62.71
CA GLN A 773 48.31 -23.28 -63.41
C GLN A 773 48.23 -23.61 -64.90
N LYS A 774 47.81 -24.84 -65.25
CA LYS A 774 47.70 -25.27 -66.65
C LYS A 774 46.72 -24.41 -67.46
N LYS A 775 45.60 -24.00 -66.86
CA LYS A 775 44.62 -23.08 -67.49
C LYS A 775 45.19 -21.68 -67.76
N LYS A 776 46.08 -21.19 -66.89
CA LYS A 776 46.72 -19.87 -67.07
C LYS A 776 47.74 -19.90 -68.20
N ASP A 777 48.53 -20.96 -68.29
CA ASP A 777 49.55 -21.12 -69.32
C ASP A 777 48.93 -21.25 -70.73
N THR A 778 47.75 -21.87 -70.87
CA THR A 778 47.03 -21.94 -72.17
C THR A 778 46.42 -20.60 -72.59
N ALA A 779 46.04 -19.74 -71.65
CA ALA A 779 45.45 -18.42 -71.94
C ALA A 779 46.48 -17.38 -72.39
N VAL A 780 47.76 -17.53 -71.99
CA VAL A 780 48.86 -16.62 -72.38
C VAL A 780 49.36 -16.91 -73.81
N ILE A 781 49.13 -18.11 -74.35
CA ILE A 781 49.52 -18.50 -75.71
C ILE A 781 48.51 -17.99 -76.78
N GLN A 782 47.30 -17.57 -76.36
CA GLN A 782 46.21 -17.13 -77.26
C GLN A 782 46.05 -15.60 -77.36
N ILE A 783 46.86 -14.81 -76.65
CA ILE A 783 46.93 -13.33 -76.70
C ILE A 783 48.26 -12.96 -77.34
#